data_AF-A0A812ZRE6-F1
#
_entry.id   AF-A0A812ZRE6-F1
#
_cell.length_a   1.000
_cell.length_b   1.000
_cell.length_c   1.000
_cell.angle_alpha   90.00
_cell.angle_beta   90.00
_cell.angle_gamma   90.00
#
_symmetry.space_group_name_H-M   'P 1'
#
loop_
_entity.id
_entity.type
_entity.pdbx_description
1 polymer ?
#
loop_
_entity_poly.entity_id
_entity_poly.type
_entity_poly.pdbx_seq_one_letter_code
_entity_poly.pdbx_strand_id
1 'polypeptide(L)'
;MHADEGTSFRRAGIYQQSWGPIIKAGPASALHCFFYTAMLADDYKEDHVGYGAGNNTLDSLMRHFVEDAMDCYLNGVPSRQGLFYIVILRLEGDLPAQAKLSHSGRNYTNDPNPICSWCLADGRQIPFGDFRRTAAWRATISQQPPWMSRSPLHDLPGGEDVRFLSKDLFHISQLGITRTCVASVICFLVTMGHFQPLVGGTSVPACLKEAYKDFGHYCKAVLHETPDVKTFTRENLQWTSRAKLPDTSWKGSDARLLTKWLVDYLSRPFLLDEISQHVFELLYAIDDFHRLCYKQCARIWMNEAQMEAARKSLGRFLVNYSMAAKKCHDRGWLFFNITPKYHYMLHIEHDLRMSMGHEWGFNPACFATEMDEDYMGSSLFCVWKVFVRLLGDSGERKPPHQNGCPDPLSLEPHFVPSAQSFPSVRPPPSMVEPVSATILAGLAADFFVGWMAKKAFFKGCRTVKDILECLEKDVVKTTSALSDYLQENFDKDRSGCLSPEAIQAGLRKLRQDLPKLTDAGQRASMTYIMGLMLYAETACASLKENGPATEKRLRSFVPPYASLDKKRAQIELIVCSFIRSAQHKTLLEKIEARLESKTAEYAEDILWETIEEPLKEAVGAIVKDVLGSAVPDAMSLFIYFLEVV
;
A
#
# COMPACT_ATOMS: atom_id res chain seq x y z
N MET A 1 -17.83 -4.10 1.32
CA MET A 1 -16.84 -4.71 2.23
C MET A 1 -15.64 -5.03 1.37
N HIS A 2 -14.44 -4.60 1.75
CA HIS A 2 -13.24 -4.71 0.92
C HIS A 2 -12.19 -5.59 1.61
N ALA A 3 -11.72 -6.61 0.91
CA ALA A 3 -10.67 -7.49 1.38
C ALA A 3 -9.55 -7.58 0.34
N ASP A 4 -8.30 -7.42 0.78
CA ASP A 4 -7.17 -7.47 -0.14
C ASP A 4 -5.92 -8.08 0.51
N GLU A 5 -5.08 -8.65 -0.33
CA GLU A 5 -3.77 -9.20 -0.01
C GLU A 5 -2.68 -8.35 -0.66
N GLY A 6 -2.44 -7.20 -0.04
CA GLY A 6 -1.44 -6.24 -0.48
C GLY A 6 -0.01 -6.63 -0.10
N THR A 7 0.93 -5.80 -0.55
CA THR A 7 2.34 -5.88 -0.18
C THR A 7 2.68 -4.68 0.71
N SER A 8 3.19 -4.94 1.91
CA SER A 8 3.67 -3.90 2.82
C SER A 8 4.90 -3.17 2.29
N PHE A 9 5.29 -2.08 2.95
CA PHE A 9 6.52 -1.34 2.64
C PHE A 9 7.78 -2.22 2.66
N ARG A 10 7.82 -3.26 3.50
CA ARG A 10 8.94 -4.21 3.59
C ARG A 10 8.83 -5.38 2.61
N ARG A 11 7.88 -5.30 1.67
CA ARG A 11 7.53 -6.38 0.75
C ARG A 11 6.99 -7.65 1.43
N ALA A 12 6.66 -7.59 2.71
CA ALA A 12 5.90 -8.64 3.37
C ALA A 12 4.44 -8.55 2.93
N GLY A 13 3.82 -9.68 2.59
CA GLY A 13 2.40 -9.72 2.28
C GLY A 13 1.59 -9.31 3.51
N ILE A 14 0.47 -8.61 3.29
CA ILE A 14 -0.45 -8.22 4.35
C ILE A 14 -1.87 -8.47 3.85
N TYR A 15 -2.68 -9.11 4.67
CA TYR A 15 -4.12 -9.10 4.51
C TYR A 15 -4.71 -7.86 5.17
N GLN A 16 -5.63 -7.19 4.51
CA GLN A 16 -6.40 -6.09 5.09
C GLN A 16 -7.89 -6.32 4.86
N GLN A 17 -8.67 -6.01 5.89
CA GLN A 17 -10.12 -5.91 5.82
C GLN A 17 -10.55 -4.47 6.15
N SER A 18 -11.34 -3.89 5.25
CA SER A 18 -12.04 -2.63 5.48
C SER A 18 -13.48 -2.72 4.99
N TRP A 19 -14.28 -1.70 5.30
CA TRP A 19 -15.61 -1.53 4.74
C TRP A 19 -15.88 -0.05 4.51
N GLY A 20 -16.80 0.27 3.61
CA GLY A 20 -17.08 1.64 3.23
C GLY A 20 -18.48 1.80 2.67
N PRO A 21 -19.07 3.00 2.71
CA PRO A 21 -20.31 3.27 2.02
C PRO A 21 -20.08 3.25 0.51
N ILE A 22 -21.08 2.76 -0.24
CA ILE A 22 -21.08 2.86 -1.70
C ILE A 22 -21.07 4.35 -2.14
N ILE A 23 -21.74 5.21 -1.36
CA ILE A 23 -21.73 6.66 -1.57
C ILE A 23 -20.49 7.26 -0.89
N LYS A 24 -19.45 7.50 -1.69
CA LYS A 24 -18.17 8.08 -1.26
C LYS A 24 -18.31 9.59 -1.02
N ALA A 25 -18.06 10.06 0.20
CA ALA A 25 -18.11 11.47 0.58
C ALA A 25 -16.77 12.17 0.27
N GLY A 26 -16.62 12.67 -0.96
CA GLY A 26 -15.41 13.38 -1.42
C GLY A 26 -14.43 12.50 -2.21
N PRO A 27 -13.21 12.99 -2.49
CA PRO A 27 -12.21 12.26 -3.30
C PRO A 27 -11.16 11.50 -2.47
N ALA A 28 -11.04 11.76 -1.16
CA ALA A 28 -9.98 11.19 -0.33
C ALA A 28 -10.35 9.82 0.21
N SER A 29 -9.49 8.82 0.00
CA SER A 29 -9.74 7.43 0.40
C SER A 29 -10.03 7.23 1.90
N ALA A 30 -9.39 8.04 2.76
CA ALA A 30 -9.63 8.05 4.20
C ALA A 30 -11.06 8.48 4.60
N LEU A 31 -11.82 9.09 3.70
CA LEU A 31 -13.23 9.45 3.90
C LEU A 31 -14.19 8.34 3.42
N HIS A 32 -13.66 7.22 2.92
CA HIS A 32 -14.43 6.19 2.24
C HIS A 32 -14.27 4.82 2.90
N CYS A 33 -13.12 4.54 3.48
CA CYS A 33 -12.83 3.27 4.10
C CYS A 33 -12.75 3.40 5.63
N PHE A 34 -13.57 2.61 6.31
CA PHE A 34 -13.44 2.24 7.70
C PHE A 34 -12.56 1.00 7.78
N PHE A 35 -11.36 1.18 8.33
CA PHE A 35 -10.47 0.08 8.64
C PHE A 35 -11.11 -0.84 9.68
N TYR A 36 -11.08 -2.15 9.42
CA TYR A 36 -11.50 -3.16 10.39
C TYR A 36 -10.27 -3.83 11.00
N THR A 37 -9.45 -4.48 10.16
CA THR A 37 -8.22 -5.13 10.64
C THR A 37 -7.17 -5.27 9.53
N ALA A 38 -5.94 -5.61 9.94
CA ALA A 38 -4.89 -6.08 9.05
C ALA A 38 -4.06 -7.16 9.77
N MET A 39 -3.49 -8.06 8.99
CA MET A 39 -2.73 -9.21 9.47
C MET A 39 -1.54 -9.48 8.54
N LEU A 40 -0.39 -9.88 9.09
CA LEU A 40 0.74 -10.25 8.25
C LEU A 40 0.40 -11.53 7.50
N ALA A 41 0.90 -11.67 6.28
CA ALA A 41 0.65 -12.85 5.48
C ALA A 41 1.13 -14.13 6.15
N ASP A 42 2.22 -14.06 6.89
CA ASP A 42 2.81 -15.22 7.55
C ASP A 42 1.90 -15.77 8.66
N ASP A 43 1.07 -14.91 9.28
CA ASP A 43 0.16 -15.31 10.37
C ASP A 43 -1.01 -16.16 9.90
N TYR A 44 -1.47 -16.01 8.65
CA TYR A 44 -2.59 -16.79 8.11
C TYR A 44 -2.19 -17.76 7.01
N LYS A 45 -1.02 -17.60 6.36
CA LYS A 45 -0.63 -18.48 5.24
C LYS A 45 -0.46 -19.93 5.65
N GLU A 46 0.03 -20.19 6.86
CA GLU A 46 0.23 -21.55 7.39
C GLU A 46 -1.10 -22.31 7.55
N ASP A 47 -2.20 -21.58 7.81
CA ASP A 47 -3.55 -22.13 7.92
C ASP A 47 -4.28 -22.25 6.58
N HIS A 48 -3.63 -21.90 5.46
CA HIS A 48 -4.27 -21.99 4.15
C HIS A 48 -4.27 -23.43 3.63
N VAL A 49 -5.40 -24.11 3.83
CA VAL A 49 -5.67 -25.48 3.34
C VAL A 49 -6.24 -25.52 1.91
N GLY A 50 -6.26 -24.37 1.23
CA GLY A 50 -6.81 -24.18 -0.11
C GLY A 50 -8.11 -23.37 -0.12
N TYR A 51 -8.39 -22.69 -1.23
CA TYR A 51 -9.52 -21.73 -1.34
C TYR A 51 -10.87 -22.31 -0.92
N GLY A 52 -11.21 -23.55 -1.29
CA GLY A 52 -12.51 -24.15 -0.96
C GLY A 52 -12.64 -24.67 0.48
N ALA A 53 -11.51 -24.98 1.12
CA ALA A 53 -11.49 -25.50 2.48
C ALA A 53 -11.50 -24.38 3.53
N GLY A 54 -11.15 -23.15 3.13
CA GLY A 54 -11.11 -21.98 3.99
C GLY A 54 -9.73 -21.71 4.56
N ASN A 55 -9.69 -20.87 5.59
CA ASN A 55 -8.48 -20.54 6.32
C ASN A 55 -8.87 -20.26 7.76
N ASN A 56 -8.51 -21.13 8.70
CA ASN A 56 -9.02 -21.08 10.07
C ASN A 56 -8.78 -19.71 10.74
N THR A 57 -7.63 -19.10 10.50
CA THR A 57 -7.29 -17.77 11.04
C THR A 57 -8.17 -16.67 10.42
N LEU A 58 -8.31 -16.64 9.10
CA LEU A 58 -9.20 -15.67 8.44
C LEU A 58 -10.68 -15.92 8.78
N ASP A 59 -11.09 -17.18 8.93
CA ASP A 59 -12.47 -17.55 9.26
C ASP A 59 -12.85 -17.13 10.67
N SER A 60 -11.91 -17.29 11.63
CA SER A 60 -12.09 -16.79 12.99
C SER A 60 -12.27 -15.28 13.00
N LEU A 61 -11.42 -14.56 12.25
CA LEU A 61 -11.54 -13.11 12.09
C LEU A 61 -12.86 -12.71 11.44
N MET A 62 -13.27 -13.39 10.37
CA MET A 62 -14.53 -13.09 9.67
C MET A 62 -15.75 -13.40 10.53
N ARG A 63 -15.69 -14.40 11.42
CA ARG A 63 -16.77 -14.66 12.38
C ARG A 63 -17.03 -13.44 13.26
N HIS A 64 -15.99 -12.84 13.82
CA HIS A 64 -16.12 -11.61 14.61
C HIS A 64 -16.65 -10.44 13.77
N PHE A 65 -16.16 -10.27 12.54
CA PHE A 65 -16.68 -9.24 11.64
C PHE A 65 -18.17 -9.42 11.38
N VAL A 66 -18.61 -10.66 11.11
CA VAL A 66 -20.00 -10.97 10.79
C VAL A 66 -20.90 -10.81 12.00
N GLU A 67 -20.44 -11.17 13.21
CA GLU A 67 -21.16 -10.90 14.47
C GLU A 67 -21.42 -9.40 14.64
N ASP A 68 -20.39 -8.56 14.50
CA ASP A 68 -20.51 -7.09 14.59
C ASP A 68 -21.42 -6.52 13.48
N ALA A 69 -21.27 -6.99 12.25
CA ALA A 69 -22.05 -6.54 11.11
C ALA A 69 -23.53 -6.95 11.24
N MET A 70 -23.81 -8.13 11.78
CA MET A 70 -25.16 -8.61 12.06
C MET A 70 -25.83 -7.81 13.17
N ASP A 71 -25.10 -7.44 14.23
CA ASP A 71 -25.59 -6.53 15.25
C ASP A 71 -25.97 -5.17 14.65
N CYS A 72 -25.09 -4.59 13.82
CA CYS A 72 -25.37 -3.35 13.10
C CYS A 72 -26.54 -3.45 12.12
N TYR A 73 -26.79 -4.63 11.55
CA TYR A 73 -27.91 -4.90 10.64
C TYR A 73 -29.24 -5.05 11.38
N LEU A 74 -29.25 -5.77 12.51
CA LEU A 74 -30.47 -6.10 13.25
C LEU A 74 -30.87 -5.01 14.25
N ASN A 75 -29.88 -4.47 14.96
CA ASN A 75 -30.09 -3.55 16.07
C ASN A 75 -29.79 -2.09 15.69
N GLY A 76 -28.99 -1.88 14.63
CA GLY A 76 -28.59 -0.56 14.17
C GLY A 76 -27.56 0.10 15.07
N VAL A 77 -26.96 1.19 14.57
CA VAL A 77 -25.95 1.99 15.25
C VAL A 77 -26.58 3.32 15.68
N PRO A 78 -26.68 3.61 16.99
CA PRO A 78 -27.25 4.86 17.46
C PRO A 78 -26.32 6.03 17.15
N SER A 79 -26.92 7.15 16.72
CA SER A 79 -26.22 8.40 16.44
C SER A 79 -27.04 9.61 16.91
N ARG A 80 -26.46 10.81 16.82
CA ARG A 80 -27.21 12.06 17.10
C ARG A 80 -28.36 12.30 16.12
N GLN A 81 -28.32 11.68 14.94
CA GLN A 81 -29.29 11.83 13.86
C GLN A 81 -30.34 10.71 13.85
N GLY A 82 -30.25 9.75 14.77
CA GLY A 82 -31.15 8.61 14.86
C GLY A 82 -30.40 7.28 14.81
N LEU A 83 -31.17 6.20 14.58
CA LEU A 83 -30.66 4.85 14.49
C LEU A 83 -30.36 4.50 13.02
N PHE A 84 -29.11 4.12 12.73
CA PHE A 84 -28.67 3.75 11.38
C PHE A 84 -28.46 2.25 11.26
N TYR A 85 -29.12 1.60 10.32
CA TYR A 85 -28.89 0.19 10.04
C TYR A 85 -27.82 0.03 8.95
N ILE A 86 -26.83 -0.82 9.20
CA ILE A 86 -25.76 -1.08 8.24
C ILE A 86 -26.11 -2.34 7.46
N VAL A 87 -26.12 -2.23 6.14
CA VAL A 87 -26.36 -3.35 5.22
C VAL A 87 -25.10 -3.62 4.41
N ILE A 88 -24.54 -4.81 4.55
CA ILE A 88 -23.40 -5.24 3.75
C ILE A 88 -23.90 -5.78 2.43
N LEU A 89 -23.62 -5.06 1.33
CA LEU A 89 -24.17 -5.39 0.02
C LEU A 89 -23.31 -6.42 -0.73
N ARG A 90 -21.99 -6.25 -0.70
CA ARG A 90 -21.03 -7.08 -1.44
C ARG A 90 -19.64 -7.11 -0.80
N LEU A 91 -18.89 -8.16 -1.14
CA LEU A 91 -17.45 -8.31 -0.96
C LEU A 91 -16.70 -7.90 -2.24
N GLU A 92 -15.87 -6.87 -2.16
CA GLU A 92 -14.96 -6.40 -3.21
C GLU A 92 -13.51 -6.61 -2.82
N GLY A 93 -12.60 -6.43 -3.78
CA GLY A 93 -11.16 -6.65 -3.63
C GLY A 93 -10.62 -7.73 -4.57
N ASP A 94 -9.36 -8.10 -4.39
CA ASP A 94 -8.69 -9.03 -5.30
C ASP A 94 -9.34 -10.41 -5.30
N LEU A 95 -9.31 -11.06 -6.47
CA LEU A 95 -9.97 -12.35 -6.70
C LEU A 95 -9.47 -13.49 -5.79
N PRO A 96 -8.17 -13.62 -5.46
CA PRO A 96 -7.70 -14.54 -4.44
C PRO A 96 -8.31 -14.28 -3.07
N ALA A 97 -8.38 -13.02 -2.63
CA ALA A 97 -8.94 -12.65 -1.34
C ALA A 97 -10.43 -13.01 -1.27
N GLN A 98 -11.19 -12.65 -2.32
CA GLN A 98 -12.58 -13.05 -2.47
C GLN A 98 -12.76 -14.58 -2.41
N ALA A 99 -11.94 -15.33 -3.13
CA ALA A 99 -12.02 -16.79 -3.16
C ALA A 99 -11.70 -17.43 -1.81
N LYS A 100 -10.72 -16.89 -1.06
CA LYS A 100 -10.36 -17.37 0.30
C LYS A 100 -11.51 -17.16 1.27
N LEU A 101 -12.00 -15.92 1.37
CA LEU A 101 -13.00 -15.56 2.37
C LEU A 101 -14.38 -16.19 2.10
N SER A 102 -14.71 -16.50 0.84
CA SER A 102 -15.99 -17.11 0.47
C SER A 102 -15.94 -18.63 0.37
N HIS A 103 -14.80 -19.26 0.64
CA HIS A 103 -14.58 -20.70 0.51
C HIS A 103 -14.87 -21.18 -0.92
N SER A 104 -14.47 -20.38 -1.91
CA SER A 104 -14.73 -20.65 -3.32
C SER A 104 -13.82 -21.76 -3.83
N GLY A 105 -14.42 -22.86 -4.28
CA GLY A 105 -13.76 -23.90 -5.06
C GLY A 105 -13.49 -23.52 -6.50
N ARG A 106 -13.84 -22.30 -6.92
CA ARG A 106 -13.59 -21.76 -8.27
C ARG A 106 -12.73 -20.52 -8.18
N ASN A 107 -11.60 -20.53 -8.87
CA ASN A 107 -10.70 -19.40 -8.96
C ASN A 107 -9.91 -19.45 -10.28
N TYR A 108 -9.22 -18.37 -10.62
CA TYR A 108 -8.51 -18.23 -11.89
C TYR A 108 -7.34 -19.22 -12.10
N THR A 109 -6.88 -19.92 -11.05
CA THR A 109 -5.83 -20.94 -11.15
C THR A 109 -6.37 -22.37 -11.35
N ASN A 110 -7.69 -22.56 -11.33
CA ASN A 110 -8.29 -23.88 -11.44
C ASN A 110 -8.39 -24.45 -12.86
N ASP A 111 -7.80 -23.79 -13.87
CA ASP A 111 -7.76 -24.31 -15.24
C ASP A 111 -7.11 -25.72 -15.25
N PRO A 112 -7.74 -26.75 -15.85
CA PRO A 112 -8.86 -26.70 -16.79
C PRO A 112 -10.26 -26.96 -16.22
N ASN A 113 -10.41 -26.97 -14.89
CA ASN A 113 -11.70 -27.08 -14.20
C ASN A 113 -12.44 -25.72 -14.17
N PRO A 114 -13.68 -25.65 -13.64
CA PRO A 114 -14.40 -24.38 -13.53
C PRO A 114 -13.60 -23.31 -12.78
N ILE A 115 -13.34 -22.19 -13.46
CA ILE A 115 -12.48 -21.10 -12.98
C ILE A 115 -13.28 -19.91 -12.43
N CYS A 116 -14.53 -19.74 -12.89
CA CYS A 116 -15.31 -18.54 -12.66
C CYS A 116 -16.21 -18.68 -11.43
N SER A 117 -16.15 -17.72 -10.51
CA SER A 117 -17.04 -17.71 -9.35
C SER A 117 -18.51 -17.56 -9.74
N TRP A 118 -18.81 -16.88 -10.86
CA TRP A 118 -20.17 -16.52 -11.25
C TRP A 118 -20.87 -17.50 -12.22
N CYS A 119 -20.13 -18.45 -12.81
CA CYS A 119 -20.69 -19.44 -13.74
C CYS A 119 -19.88 -20.75 -13.74
N LEU A 120 -20.15 -21.65 -14.69
CA LEU A 120 -19.45 -22.94 -14.84
C LEU A 120 -18.40 -22.91 -15.96
N ALA A 121 -17.93 -21.73 -16.37
CA ALA A 121 -16.90 -21.62 -17.39
C ALA A 121 -15.58 -22.29 -16.99
N ASP A 122 -14.98 -23.02 -17.92
CA ASP A 122 -13.77 -23.81 -17.76
C ASP A 122 -12.88 -23.77 -19.02
N GLY A 123 -11.74 -24.46 -18.98
CA GLY A 123 -10.82 -24.58 -20.12
C GLY A 123 -11.16 -25.73 -21.08
N ARG A 124 -12.31 -26.40 -20.91
CA ARG A 124 -12.68 -27.64 -21.63
C ARG A 124 -14.09 -27.54 -22.20
N GLN A 125 -15.11 -27.89 -21.42
CA GLN A 125 -16.47 -28.13 -21.90
C GLN A 125 -17.27 -26.84 -22.09
N ILE A 126 -16.98 -25.83 -21.27
CA ILE A 126 -17.70 -24.56 -21.22
C ILE A 126 -16.68 -23.43 -21.38
N PRO A 127 -16.19 -23.16 -22.61
CA PRO A 127 -15.01 -22.32 -22.81
C PRO A 127 -15.19 -20.91 -22.26
N PHE A 128 -14.34 -20.53 -21.30
CA PHE A 128 -14.38 -19.19 -20.69
C PHE A 128 -14.09 -18.06 -21.69
N GLY A 129 -13.32 -18.35 -22.75
CA GLY A 129 -12.95 -17.39 -23.79
C GLY A 129 -14.03 -17.09 -24.82
N ASP A 130 -15.19 -17.76 -24.77
CA ASP A 130 -16.27 -17.56 -25.74
C ASP A 130 -17.04 -16.25 -25.47
N PHE A 131 -16.75 -15.21 -26.25
CA PHE A 131 -17.38 -13.90 -26.11
C PHE A 131 -18.78 -13.80 -26.76
N ARG A 132 -19.21 -14.82 -27.51
CA ARG A 132 -20.45 -14.78 -28.29
C ARG A 132 -21.67 -14.61 -27.37
N ARG A 133 -22.76 -14.10 -27.94
CA ARG A 133 -24.05 -13.99 -27.22
C ARG A 133 -24.62 -15.34 -26.83
N THR A 134 -24.31 -16.37 -27.60
CA THR A 134 -24.73 -17.77 -27.41
C THR A 134 -23.68 -18.61 -26.69
N ALA A 135 -22.71 -17.98 -26.03
CA ALA A 135 -21.67 -18.70 -25.31
C ALA A 135 -22.27 -19.59 -24.21
N ALA A 136 -21.81 -20.84 -24.11
CA ALA A 136 -22.38 -21.85 -23.23
C ALA A 136 -22.38 -21.42 -21.76
N TRP A 137 -21.32 -20.73 -21.30
CA TRP A 137 -21.21 -20.27 -19.91
C TRP A 137 -22.32 -19.31 -19.50
N ARG A 138 -22.92 -18.56 -20.43
CA ARG A 138 -23.99 -17.60 -20.10
C ARG A 138 -25.23 -18.29 -19.55
N ALA A 139 -25.54 -19.48 -20.02
CA ALA A 139 -26.65 -20.27 -19.50
C ALA A 139 -26.37 -20.81 -18.09
N THR A 140 -25.09 -20.88 -17.68
CA THR A 140 -24.64 -21.45 -16.40
C THR A 140 -24.48 -20.42 -15.28
N ILE A 141 -24.75 -19.14 -15.55
CA ILE A 141 -24.64 -18.07 -14.56
C ILE A 141 -25.57 -18.37 -13.39
N SER A 142 -25.02 -18.35 -12.18
CA SER A 142 -25.74 -18.64 -10.93
C SER A 142 -26.43 -20.01 -10.84
N GLN A 143 -26.14 -20.96 -11.74
CA GLN A 143 -26.73 -22.31 -11.66
C GLN A 143 -26.21 -23.10 -10.46
N GLN A 144 -24.93 -22.93 -10.13
CA GLN A 144 -24.30 -23.60 -9.00
C GLN A 144 -23.41 -22.59 -8.27
N PRO A 145 -23.56 -22.42 -6.94
CA PRO A 145 -22.68 -21.58 -6.16
C PRO A 145 -21.24 -22.12 -6.21
N PRO A 146 -20.21 -21.25 -6.15
CA PRO A 146 -18.82 -21.70 -6.23
C PRO A 146 -18.29 -22.20 -4.87
N TRP A 147 -19.08 -22.13 -3.80
CA TRP A 147 -18.70 -22.52 -2.44
C TRP A 147 -18.47 -24.04 -2.32
N MET A 148 -17.37 -24.45 -1.69
CA MET A 148 -17.11 -25.85 -1.34
C MET A 148 -17.51 -26.18 0.09
N SER A 149 -17.56 -25.16 0.94
CA SER A 149 -17.97 -25.24 2.33
C SER A 149 -18.65 -23.93 2.74
N ARG A 150 -19.25 -23.90 3.94
CA ARG A 150 -19.89 -22.68 4.46
C ARG A 150 -18.81 -21.75 5.01
N SER A 151 -18.70 -20.55 4.46
CA SER A 151 -17.89 -19.45 4.99
C SER A 151 -18.64 -18.71 6.11
N PRO A 152 -17.95 -18.09 7.08
CA PRO A 152 -18.57 -17.16 8.03
C PRO A 152 -19.37 -16.05 7.34
N LEU A 153 -18.95 -15.61 6.15
CA LEU A 153 -19.65 -14.56 5.39
C LEU A 153 -21.06 -14.98 4.96
N HIS A 154 -21.37 -16.29 4.91
CA HIS A 154 -22.72 -16.78 4.60
C HIS A 154 -23.73 -16.53 5.74
N ASP A 155 -23.29 -16.06 6.90
CA ASP A 155 -24.18 -15.66 7.99
C ASP A 155 -24.66 -14.21 7.83
N LEU A 156 -24.07 -13.42 6.91
CA LEU A 156 -24.60 -12.12 6.49
C LEU A 156 -25.84 -12.28 5.61
N PRO A 157 -26.82 -11.37 5.66
CA PRO A 157 -27.99 -11.43 4.79
C PRO A 157 -27.60 -11.34 3.31
N GLY A 158 -27.81 -12.42 2.56
CA GLY A 158 -27.45 -12.53 1.14
C GLY A 158 -25.98 -12.88 0.88
N GLY A 159 -25.19 -13.16 1.93
CA GLY A 159 -23.78 -13.56 1.81
C GLY A 159 -23.57 -14.91 1.11
N GLU A 160 -24.60 -15.76 1.09
CA GLU A 160 -24.63 -17.04 0.37
C GLU A 160 -24.86 -16.90 -1.15
N ASP A 161 -25.32 -15.73 -1.60
CA ASP A 161 -25.58 -15.46 -3.02
C ASP A 161 -24.26 -15.17 -3.75
N VAL A 162 -24.07 -15.78 -4.92
CA VAL A 162 -22.88 -15.56 -5.76
C VAL A 162 -22.69 -14.09 -6.17
N ARG A 163 -23.76 -13.29 -6.19
CA ARG A 163 -23.74 -11.85 -6.46
C ARG A 163 -23.15 -11.04 -5.30
N PHE A 164 -22.97 -11.65 -4.13
CA PHE A 164 -22.22 -11.07 -3.02
C PHE A 164 -20.76 -10.81 -3.40
N LEU A 165 -20.18 -11.62 -4.29
CA LEU A 165 -18.86 -11.36 -4.85
C LEU A 165 -18.92 -10.28 -5.93
N SER A 166 -18.31 -9.13 -5.63
CA SER A 166 -18.19 -8.01 -6.56
C SER A 166 -17.19 -8.29 -7.66
N LYS A 167 -17.55 -7.83 -8.86
CA LYS A 167 -16.65 -7.78 -10.01
C LYS A 167 -15.82 -6.51 -9.91
N ASP A 168 -14.69 -6.62 -9.23
CA ASP A 168 -13.77 -5.50 -9.07
C ASP A 168 -13.16 -5.11 -10.43
N LEU A 169 -13.66 -4.01 -10.99
CA LEU A 169 -13.24 -3.55 -12.30
C LEU A 169 -11.75 -3.19 -12.33
N PHE A 170 -11.17 -2.75 -11.20
CA PHE A 170 -9.77 -2.41 -11.13
C PHE A 170 -8.90 -3.66 -11.34
N HIS A 171 -9.13 -4.68 -10.53
CA HIS A 171 -8.40 -5.94 -10.57
C HIS A 171 -8.63 -6.73 -11.86
N ILE A 172 -9.86 -6.71 -12.38
CA ILE A 172 -10.24 -7.43 -13.60
C ILE A 172 -9.71 -6.72 -14.85
N SER A 173 -9.84 -5.39 -14.92
CA SER A 173 -9.48 -4.60 -16.09
C SER A 173 -8.09 -3.98 -15.97
N GLN A 174 -7.92 -2.95 -15.12
CA GLN A 174 -6.73 -2.11 -15.12
C GLN A 174 -5.48 -2.86 -14.66
N LEU A 175 -5.54 -3.62 -13.57
CA LEU A 175 -4.49 -4.56 -13.12
C LEU A 175 -4.60 -5.94 -13.79
N GLY A 176 -5.54 -6.11 -14.71
CA GLY A 176 -5.83 -7.36 -15.38
C GLY A 176 -5.61 -7.28 -16.88
N ILE A 177 -6.70 -7.43 -17.63
CA ILE A 177 -6.63 -7.58 -19.08
C ILE A 177 -6.11 -6.32 -19.79
N THR A 178 -6.38 -5.12 -19.27
CA THR A 178 -5.91 -3.86 -19.87
C THR A 178 -4.39 -3.73 -19.75
N ARG A 179 -3.81 -4.03 -18.59
CA ARG A 179 -2.35 -4.01 -18.37
C ARG A 179 -1.61 -4.96 -19.32
N THR A 180 -2.08 -6.21 -19.40
CA THR A 180 -1.49 -7.20 -20.30
C THR A 180 -1.72 -6.82 -21.77
N CYS A 181 -2.87 -6.25 -22.10
CA CYS A 181 -3.18 -5.74 -23.43
C CYS A 181 -2.18 -4.66 -23.88
N VAL A 182 -1.95 -3.61 -23.10
CA VAL A 182 -1.05 -2.53 -23.52
C VAL A 182 0.39 -3.00 -23.68
N ALA A 183 0.87 -3.90 -22.81
CA ALA A 183 2.17 -4.56 -22.97
C ALA A 183 2.26 -5.35 -24.28
N SER A 184 1.18 -6.08 -24.62
CA SER A 184 1.06 -6.85 -25.85
C SER A 184 1.07 -5.96 -27.09
N VAL A 185 0.35 -4.84 -27.06
CA VAL A 185 0.33 -3.88 -28.16
C VAL A 185 1.71 -3.27 -28.38
N ILE A 186 2.43 -2.87 -27.33
CA ILE A 186 3.79 -2.31 -27.48
C ILE A 186 4.71 -3.32 -28.18
N CYS A 187 4.70 -4.58 -27.74
CA CYS A 187 5.52 -5.63 -28.34
C CYS A 187 5.11 -5.94 -29.79
N PHE A 188 3.80 -5.93 -30.07
CA PHE A 188 3.25 -6.07 -31.41
C PHE A 188 3.72 -4.92 -32.32
N LEU A 189 3.60 -3.66 -31.90
CA LEU A 189 4.01 -2.49 -32.69
C LEU A 189 5.53 -2.45 -32.92
N VAL A 190 6.34 -2.85 -31.94
CA VAL A 190 7.79 -3.06 -32.13
C VAL A 190 8.05 -4.12 -33.20
N THR A 191 7.32 -5.24 -33.17
CA THR A 191 7.44 -6.31 -34.16
C THR A 191 7.03 -5.85 -35.56
N MET A 192 6.06 -4.94 -35.65
CA MET A 192 5.59 -4.31 -36.89
C MET A 192 6.48 -3.15 -37.36
N GLY A 193 7.54 -2.80 -36.64
CA GLY A 193 8.52 -1.79 -37.05
C GLY A 193 8.14 -0.33 -36.78
N HIS A 194 7.10 -0.07 -35.97
CA HIS A 194 6.62 1.28 -35.68
C HIS A 194 7.62 2.19 -34.96
N PHE A 195 8.53 1.60 -34.17
CA PHE A 195 9.48 2.33 -33.33
C PHE A 195 10.93 2.16 -33.77
N GLN A 196 11.18 1.94 -35.06
CA GLN A 196 12.54 1.83 -35.57
C GLN A 196 13.27 3.18 -35.42
N PRO A 197 14.42 3.24 -34.73
CA PRO A 197 15.17 4.47 -34.60
C PRO A 197 15.79 4.86 -35.95
N LEU A 198 15.88 6.17 -36.21
CA LEU A 198 16.58 6.70 -37.39
C LEU A 198 18.07 6.33 -37.41
N VAL A 199 18.67 6.16 -36.22
CA VAL A 199 20.10 5.84 -36.02
C VAL A 199 20.20 4.77 -34.92
N GLY A 200 20.98 3.71 -35.14
CA GLY A 200 21.25 2.70 -34.09
C GLY A 200 20.63 1.31 -34.31
N GLY A 201 20.12 1.03 -35.50
CA GLY A 201 19.68 -0.31 -35.91
C GLY A 201 18.28 -0.72 -35.42
N THR A 202 17.75 -1.81 -35.97
CA THR A 202 16.37 -2.30 -35.75
C THR A 202 16.26 -3.29 -34.59
N SER A 203 17.17 -3.22 -33.61
CA SER A 203 17.13 -4.12 -32.46
C SER A 203 15.89 -3.84 -31.60
N VAL A 204 15.29 -4.89 -31.04
CA VAL A 204 14.13 -4.77 -30.15
C VAL A 204 14.39 -3.81 -28.98
N PRO A 205 15.53 -3.86 -28.26
CA PRO A 205 15.81 -2.90 -27.19
C PRO A 205 15.86 -1.44 -27.68
N ALA A 206 16.43 -1.18 -28.86
CA ALA A 206 16.45 0.16 -29.44
C ALA A 206 15.03 0.65 -29.79
N CYS A 207 14.19 -0.24 -30.33
CA CYS A 207 12.81 0.09 -30.64
C CYS A 207 11.96 0.35 -29.38
N LEU A 208 12.15 -0.44 -28.32
CA LEU A 208 11.47 -0.21 -27.04
C LEU A 208 11.89 1.11 -26.39
N LYS A 209 13.16 1.51 -26.54
CA LYS A 209 13.66 2.80 -26.06
C LYS A 209 12.98 3.97 -26.79
N GLU A 210 12.83 3.89 -28.11
CA GLU A 210 12.12 4.93 -28.87
C GLU A 210 10.62 4.94 -28.55
N ALA A 211 9.99 3.78 -28.37
CA ALA A 211 8.60 3.68 -27.91
C ALA A 211 8.41 4.39 -26.56
N TYR A 212 9.31 4.16 -25.60
CA TYR A 212 9.25 4.81 -24.29
C TYR A 212 9.48 6.33 -24.37
N LYS A 213 10.34 6.79 -25.29
CA LYS A 213 10.57 8.22 -25.53
C LYS A 213 9.32 8.92 -26.06
N ASP A 214 8.60 8.31 -27.01
CA ASP A 214 7.32 8.83 -27.52
C ASP A 214 6.27 8.85 -26.39
N PHE A 215 6.16 7.76 -25.63
CA PHE A 215 5.27 7.69 -24.46
C PHE A 215 5.57 8.77 -23.41
N GLY A 216 6.84 8.94 -23.03
CA GLY A 216 7.26 9.95 -22.07
C GLY A 216 7.00 11.36 -22.57
N HIS A 217 7.18 11.62 -23.87
CA HIS A 217 6.81 12.88 -24.49
C HIS A 217 5.29 13.12 -24.41
N TYR A 218 4.48 12.13 -24.78
CA TYR A 218 3.02 12.21 -24.71
C TYR A 218 2.51 12.50 -23.28
N CYS A 219 3.00 11.76 -22.28
CA CYS A 219 2.64 11.98 -20.88
C CYS A 219 2.95 13.42 -20.42
N LYS A 220 4.14 13.94 -20.76
CA LYS A 220 4.56 15.28 -20.38
C LYS A 220 3.82 16.39 -21.14
N ALA A 221 3.73 16.26 -22.46
CA ALA A 221 3.28 17.32 -23.35
C ALA A 221 1.75 17.35 -23.54
N VAL A 222 1.09 16.19 -23.50
CA VAL A 222 -0.34 16.05 -23.78
C VAL A 222 -1.14 15.82 -22.51
N LEU A 223 -0.76 14.83 -21.70
CA LEU A 223 -1.52 14.49 -20.49
C LEU A 223 -1.19 15.39 -19.29
N HIS A 224 0.02 15.95 -19.26
CA HIS A 224 0.58 16.60 -18.06
C HIS A 224 0.57 15.70 -16.83
N GLU A 225 0.83 14.40 -17.04
CA GLU A 225 0.89 13.37 -16.01
C GLU A 225 2.27 12.71 -16.00
N THR A 226 2.69 12.19 -14.84
CA THR A 226 3.99 11.50 -14.70
C THR A 226 3.75 9.99 -14.56
N PRO A 227 4.28 9.15 -15.46
CA PRO A 227 4.16 7.70 -15.34
C PRO A 227 5.07 7.12 -14.25
N ASP A 228 4.62 6.03 -13.64
CA ASP A 228 5.41 5.24 -12.69
C ASP A 228 6.38 4.31 -13.41
N VAL A 229 6.00 3.76 -14.57
CA VAL A 229 6.91 3.04 -15.46
C VAL A 229 8.05 3.96 -15.93
N LYS A 230 9.30 3.51 -15.76
CA LYS A 230 10.51 4.33 -16.04
C LYS A 230 11.21 3.99 -17.35
N THR A 231 10.99 2.80 -17.90
CA THR A 231 11.54 2.35 -19.17
C THR A 231 10.73 1.20 -19.74
N PHE A 232 10.79 1.01 -21.07
CA PHE A 232 10.38 -0.24 -21.70
C PHE A 232 11.62 -1.08 -22.01
N THR A 233 11.66 -2.29 -21.48
CA THR A 233 12.69 -3.29 -21.78
C THR A 233 12.04 -4.66 -21.94
N ARG A 234 12.78 -5.64 -22.46
CA ARG A 234 12.27 -7.01 -22.60
C ARG A 234 11.95 -7.64 -21.25
N GLU A 235 12.74 -7.31 -20.23
CA GLU A 235 12.60 -7.81 -18.87
C GLU A 235 11.31 -7.27 -18.24
N ASN A 236 11.07 -5.96 -18.37
CA ASN A 236 9.89 -5.28 -17.81
C ASN A 236 8.57 -5.74 -18.46
N LEU A 237 8.66 -6.16 -19.73
CA LEU A 237 7.58 -6.68 -20.56
C LEU A 237 7.55 -8.22 -20.59
N GLN A 238 8.46 -8.87 -19.86
CA GLN A 238 8.67 -10.32 -19.83
C GLN A 238 8.73 -11.01 -21.21
N TRP A 239 9.07 -10.24 -22.25
CA TRP A 239 8.92 -10.60 -23.65
C TRP A 239 10.25 -10.99 -24.27
N THR A 240 10.49 -12.29 -24.37
CA THR A 240 11.75 -12.84 -24.91
C THR A 240 11.67 -13.14 -26.40
N SER A 241 10.48 -13.45 -26.93
CA SER A 241 10.28 -13.80 -28.33
C SER A 241 8.81 -13.66 -28.74
N ARG A 242 8.53 -13.70 -30.06
CA ARG A 242 7.16 -13.73 -30.60
C ARG A 242 6.34 -14.96 -30.17
N ALA A 243 7.00 -16.00 -29.67
CA ALA A 243 6.37 -17.21 -29.14
C ALA A 243 6.13 -17.15 -27.62
N LYS A 244 6.34 -15.99 -26.99
CA LYS A 244 6.05 -15.78 -25.57
C LYS A 244 5.12 -14.58 -25.41
N LEU A 245 4.06 -14.76 -24.63
CA LEU A 245 3.12 -13.71 -24.27
C LEU A 245 3.83 -12.61 -23.48
N PRO A 246 3.71 -11.34 -23.91
CA PRO A 246 4.13 -10.20 -23.10
C PRO A 246 3.32 -10.11 -21.80
N ASP A 247 4.00 -9.75 -20.72
CA ASP A 247 3.37 -9.50 -19.42
C ASP A 247 4.13 -8.41 -18.66
N THR A 248 3.53 -7.80 -17.66
CA THR A 248 4.17 -6.73 -16.91
C THR A 248 3.63 -6.59 -15.50
N SER A 249 4.48 -6.06 -14.62
CA SER A 249 4.15 -5.72 -13.23
C SER A 249 3.86 -4.23 -13.02
N TRP A 250 3.55 -3.50 -14.11
CA TRP A 250 3.16 -2.09 -14.01
C TRP A 250 1.89 -1.89 -13.18
N LYS A 251 1.76 -0.68 -12.62
CA LYS A 251 0.58 -0.29 -11.86
C LYS A 251 -0.62 -0.07 -12.79
N GLY A 252 -1.83 -0.14 -12.24
CA GLY A 252 -3.05 0.12 -13.00
C GLY A 252 -3.12 1.55 -13.54
N SER A 253 -2.55 2.51 -12.79
CA SER A 253 -2.41 3.90 -13.23
C SER A 253 -1.60 4.03 -14.53
N ASP A 254 -0.50 3.29 -14.67
CA ASP A 254 0.29 3.26 -15.90
C ASP A 254 -0.50 2.66 -17.08
N ALA A 255 -1.27 1.59 -16.84
CA ALA A 255 -2.08 0.97 -17.88
C ALA A 255 -3.07 1.95 -18.53
N ARG A 256 -3.65 2.87 -17.74
CA ARG A 256 -4.50 3.96 -18.25
C ARG A 256 -3.71 4.94 -19.13
N LEU A 257 -2.54 5.40 -18.67
CA LEU A 257 -1.70 6.34 -19.43
C LEU A 257 -1.25 5.73 -20.76
N LEU A 258 -0.83 4.47 -20.72
CA LEU A 258 -0.41 3.71 -21.89
C LEU A 258 -1.56 3.49 -22.87
N THR A 259 -2.77 3.19 -22.39
CA THR A 259 -3.94 3.05 -23.26
C THR A 259 -4.18 4.35 -24.04
N LYS A 260 -4.22 5.51 -23.35
CA LYS A 260 -4.40 6.82 -23.99
C LYS A 260 -3.31 7.15 -25.00
N TRP A 261 -2.05 6.89 -24.65
CA TRP A 261 -0.91 7.08 -25.54
C TRP A 261 -1.01 6.20 -26.79
N LEU A 262 -1.36 4.92 -26.64
CA LEU A 262 -1.47 4.01 -27.78
C LEU A 262 -2.65 4.37 -28.70
N VAL A 263 -3.75 4.87 -28.14
CA VAL A 263 -4.86 5.44 -28.93
C VAL A 263 -4.38 6.66 -29.72
N ASP A 264 -3.69 7.62 -29.07
CA ASP A 264 -3.10 8.77 -29.76
C ASP A 264 -2.14 8.34 -30.87
N TYR A 265 -1.22 7.43 -30.53
CA TYR A 265 -0.20 6.94 -31.44
C TYR A 265 -0.84 6.31 -32.69
N LEU A 266 -1.78 5.38 -32.51
CA LEU A 266 -2.43 4.69 -33.64
C LEU A 266 -3.46 5.55 -34.38
N SER A 267 -3.88 6.69 -33.82
CA SER A 267 -4.72 7.68 -34.53
C SER A 267 -3.95 8.54 -35.52
N ARG A 268 -2.61 8.49 -35.52
CA ARG A 268 -1.75 9.15 -36.51
C ARG A 268 -2.00 8.54 -37.90
N PRO A 269 -1.66 9.24 -39.01
CA PRO A 269 -2.00 8.80 -40.38
C PRO A 269 -1.13 7.63 -40.86
N PHE A 270 -1.16 6.51 -40.15
CA PHE A 270 -0.53 5.26 -40.52
C PHE A 270 -1.45 4.44 -41.43
N LEU A 271 -0.85 3.65 -42.31
CA LEU A 271 -1.57 2.59 -43.02
C LEU A 271 -1.63 1.36 -42.10
N LEU A 272 -2.75 1.20 -41.39
CA LEU A 272 -2.94 0.06 -40.48
C LEU A 272 -3.23 -1.22 -41.27
N ASP A 273 -2.49 -2.30 -40.96
CA ASP A 273 -2.86 -3.63 -41.42
C ASP A 273 -4.12 -4.12 -40.68
N GLU A 274 -4.66 -5.26 -41.11
CA GLU A 274 -5.89 -5.80 -40.53
C GLU A 274 -5.78 -6.07 -39.02
N ILE A 275 -4.61 -6.52 -38.53
CA ILE A 275 -4.40 -6.77 -37.09
C ILE A 275 -4.31 -5.44 -36.34
N SER A 276 -3.54 -4.49 -36.87
CA SER A 276 -3.40 -3.15 -36.33
C SER A 276 -4.73 -2.41 -36.25
N GLN A 277 -5.65 -2.63 -37.19
CA GLN A 277 -7.01 -2.07 -37.11
C GLN A 277 -7.77 -2.62 -35.90
N HIS A 278 -7.75 -3.94 -35.67
CA HIS A 278 -8.37 -4.52 -34.47
C HIS A 278 -7.69 -4.04 -33.18
N VAL A 279 -6.37 -3.86 -33.19
CA VAL A 279 -5.60 -3.30 -32.07
C VAL A 279 -6.00 -1.85 -31.77
N PHE A 280 -6.21 -1.04 -32.81
CA PHE A 280 -6.72 0.32 -32.62
C PHE A 280 -8.13 0.32 -32.03
N GLU A 281 -9.03 -0.48 -32.61
CA GLU A 281 -10.43 -0.56 -32.18
C GLU A 281 -10.58 -1.05 -30.73
N LEU A 282 -9.79 -2.05 -30.31
CA LEU A 282 -9.85 -2.52 -28.93
C LEU A 282 -9.33 -1.45 -27.94
N LEU A 283 -8.27 -0.71 -28.29
CA LEU A 283 -7.70 0.32 -27.43
C LEU A 283 -8.65 1.51 -27.27
N TYR A 284 -9.21 1.96 -28.39
CA TYR A 284 -10.21 3.03 -28.39
C TYR A 284 -11.44 2.63 -27.55
N ALA A 285 -11.92 1.39 -27.74
CA ALA A 285 -13.10 0.90 -27.05
C ALA A 285 -12.90 0.74 -25.53
N ILE A 286 -11.73 0.28 -25.07
CA ILE A 286 -11.47 0.15 -23.62
C ILE A 286 -11.25 1.52 -22.96
N ASP A 287 -10.60 2.48 -23.63
CA ASP A 287 -10.48 3.86 -23.12
C ASP A 287 -11.85 4.51 -22.97
N ASP A 288 -12.72 4.39 -23.98
CA ASP A 288 -14.08 4.90 -23.92
C ASP A 288 -14.91 4.25 -22.79
N PHE A 289 -14.78 2.93 -22.61
CA PHE A 289 -15.44 2.22 -21.53
C PHE A 289 -14.99 2.74 -20.15
N HIS A 290 -13.68 2.89 -19.94
CA HIS A 290 -13.15 3.47 -18.69
C HIS A 290 -13.59 4.92 -18.50
N ARG A 291 -13.57 5.74 -19.55
CA ARG A 291 -14.05 7.13 -19.49
C ARG A 291 -15.51 7.22 -19.07
N LEU A 292 -16.36 6.33 -19.59
CA LEU A 292 -17.76 6.22 -19.18
C LEU A 292 -17.89 5.85 -17.70
N CYS A 293 -17.17 4.81 -17.25
CA CYS A 293 -17.25 4.34 -15.87
C CYS A 293 -16.69 5.34 -14.84
N TYR A 294 -15.53 5.96 -15.10
CA TYR A 294 -14.83 6.76 -14.09
C TYR A 294 -15.06 8.28 -14.20
N LYS A 295 -15.30 8.82 -15.40
CA LYS A 295 -15.34 10.28 -15.61
C LYS A 295 -16.75 10.85 -15.81
N GLN A 296 -17.63 10.11 -16.50
CA GLN A 296 -18.92 10.66 -16.95
C GLN A 296 -20.12 10.30 -16.07
N CYS A 297 -20.05 9.20 -15.32
CA CYS A 297 -21.16 8.74 -14.52
C CYS A 297 -21.00 9.19 -13.07
N ALA A 298 -22.14 9.38 -12.38
CA ALA A 298 -22.12 9.25 -10.93
C ALA A 298 -21.45 7.90 -10.63
N ARG A 299 -20.48 7.87 -9.70
CA ARG A 299 -19.64 6.67 -9.48
C ARG A 299 -20.45 5.39 -9.20
N ILE A 300 -21.73 5.52 -8.86
CA ILE A 300 -22.59 4.43 -8.42
C ILE A 300 -23.60 4.02 -9.50
N TRP A 301 -24.27 4.98 -10.12
CA TRP A 301 -25.41 4.72 -11.00
C TRP A 301 -25.13 5.16 -12.43
N MET A 302 -25.56 4.33 -13.37
CA MET A 302 -25.67 4.64 -14.79
C MET A 302 -27.14 4.66 -15.19
N ASN A 303 -27.55 5.66 -15.96
CA ASN A 303 -28.82 5.60 -16.66
C ASN A 303 -28.75 4.65 -17.87
N GLU A 304 -29.89 4.34 -18.47
CA GLU A 304 -29.97 3.41 -19.61
C GLU A 304 -29.03 3.77 -20.78
N ALA A 305 -28.96 5.06 -21.14
CA ALA A 305 -28.08 5.51 -22.23
C ALA A 305 -26.59 5.30 -21.91
N GLN A 306 -26.18 5.55 -20.66
CA GLN A 306 -24.83 5.31 -20.17
C GLN A 306 -24.51 3.81 -20.13
N MET A 307 -25.44 2.98 -19.65
CA MET A 307 -25.28 1.53 -19.65
C MET A 307 -25.11 0.97 -21.06
N GLU A 308 -25.94 1.42 -22.01
CA GLU A 308 -25.85 0.97 -23.39
C GLU A 308 -24.54 1.42 -24.07
N ALA A 309 -24.09 2.65 -23.81
CA ALA A 309 -22.81 3.14 -24.29
C ALA A 309 -21.63 2.32 -23.70
N ALA A 310 -21.63 2.10 -22.39
CA ALA A 310 -20.60 1.32 -21.71
C ALA A 310 -20.57 -0.12 -22.21
N ARG A 311 -21.74 -0.76 -22.37
CA ARG A 311 -21.88 -2.11 -22.91
C ARG A 311 -21.38 -2.20 -24.35
N LYS A 312 -21.70 -1.22 -25.21
CA LYS A 312 -21.19 -1.18 -26.60
C LYS A 312 -19.67 -1.07 -26.64
N SER A 313 -19.09 -0.15 -25.86
CA SER A 313 -17.64 0.02 -25.80
C SER A 313 -16.96 -1.25 -25.27
N LEU A 314 -17.44 -1.82 -24.17
CA LEU A 314 -16.88 -3.06 -23.63
C LEU A 314 -17.03 -4.24 -24.61
N GLY A 315 -18.19 -4.39 -25.26
CA GLY A 315 -18.41 -5.40 -26.29
C GLY A 315 -17.47 -5.25 -27.49
N ARG A 316 -17.21 -4.01 -27.95
CA ARG A 316 -16.23 -3.73 -29.02
C ARG A 316 -14.82 -4.12 -28.60
N PHE A 317 -14.41 -3.81 -27.37
CA PHE A 317 -13.12 -4.25 -26.83
C PHE A 317 -12.99 -5.78 -26.86
N LEU A 318 -13.97 -6.50 -26.30
CA LEU A 318 -13.95 -7.96 -26.19
C LEU A 318 -13.83 -8.64 -27.56
N VAL A 319 -14.63 -8.20 -28.53
CA VAL A 319 -14.61 -8.73 -29.90
C VAL A 319 -13.27 -8.46 -30.57
N ASN A 320 -12.81 -7.21 -30.58
CA ASN A 320 -11.56 -6.85 -31.27
C ASN A 320 -10.32 -7.46 -30.62
N TYR A 321 -10.32 -7.62 -29.29
CA TYR A 321 -9.27 -8.34 -28.57
C TYR A 321 -9.19 -9.81 -29.01
N SER A 322 -10.32 -10.52 -29.09
CA SER A 322 -10.34 -11.90 -29.58
C SER A 322 -9.94 -12.02 -31.04
N MET A 323 -10.32 -11.05 -31.89
CA MET A 323 -9.92 -11.03 -33.31
C MET A 323 -8.42 -10.79 -33.46
N ALA A 324 -7.85 -9.84 -32.71
CA ALA A 324 -6.41 -9.61 -32.67
C ALA A 324 -5.64 -10.85 -32.18
N ALA A 325 -6.12 -11.48 -31.09
CA ALA A 325 -5.55 -12.73 -30.57
C ALA A 325 -5.55 -13.84 -31.61
N LYS A 326 -6.71 -14.09 -32.24
CA LYS A 326 -6.84 -15.11 -33.28
C LYS A 326 -5.89 -14.85 -34.46
N LYS A 327 -5.87 -13.63 -35.01
CA LYS A 327 -5.05 -13.31 -36.18
C LYS A 327 -3.56 -13.34 -35.88
N CYS A 328 -3.14 -12.91 -34.69
CA CYS A 328 -1.75 -13.08 -34.25
C CYS A 328 -1.40 -14.56 -34.12
N HIS A 329 -2.25 -15.36 -33.50
CA HIS A 329 -2.05 -16.80 -33.35
C HIS A 329 -1.95 -17.50 -34.72
N ASP A 330 -2.81 -17.14 -35.68
CA ASP A 330 -2.77 -17.67 -37.05
C ASP A 330 -1.45 -17.32 -37.77
N ARG A 331 -0.75 -16.25 -37.36
CA ARG A 331 0.61 -15.89 -37.81
C ARG A 331 1.74 -16.51 -36.98
N GLY A 332 1.43 -17.37 -36.01
CA GLY A 332 2.40 -17.94 -35.07
C GLY A 332 2.94 -16.93 -34.05
N TRP A 333 2.19 -15.86 -33.78
CA TRP A 333 2.54 -14.82 -32.80
C TRP A 333 1.66 -14.93 -31.56
N LEU A 334 2.29 -14.98 -30.39
CA LEU A 334 1.64 -15.01 -29.09
C LEU A 334 1.74 -13.64 -28.45
N PHE A 335 0.86 -12.71 -28.85
CA PHE A 335 0.77 -11.38 -28.25
C PHE A 335 -0.44 -11.26 -27.31
N PHE A 336 -1.65 -11.58 -27.76
CA PHE A 336 -2.86 -11.33 -26.97
C PHE A 336 -3.37 -12.61 -26.32
N ASN A 337 -3.35 -12.66 -24.99
CA ASN A 337 -3.76 -13.84 -24.22
C ASN A 337 -5.23 -13.76 -23.77
N ILE A 338 -5.98 -14.84 -23.94
CA ILE A 338 -7.32 -14.97 -23.37
C ILE A 338 -7.20 -15.57 -21.96
N THR A 339 -7.26 -14.70 -20.96
CA THR A 339 -7.10 -15.06 -19.54
C THR A 339 -8.45 -15.20 -18.82
N PRO A 340 -8.50 -15.79 -17.61
CA PRO A 340 -9.69 -15.73 -16.75
C PRO A 340 -10.23 -14.30 -16.56
N LYS A 341 -9.35 -13.30 -16.44
CA LYS A 341 -9.76 -11.89 -16.31
C LYS A 341 -10.46 -11.35 -17.56
N TYR A 342 -10.11 -11.83 -18.76
CA TYR A 342 -10.89 -11.55 -19.98
C TYR A 342 -12.33 -12.07 -19.84
N HIS A 343 -12.50 -13.29 -19.32
CA HIS A 343 -13.83 -13.85 -19.06
C HIS A 343 -14.62 -13.05 -18.02
N TYR A 344 -13.97 -12.54 -16.98
CA TYR A 344 -14.66 -11.70 -15.99
C TYR A 344 -15.14 -10.36 -16.58
N MET A 345 -14.46 -9.82 -17.60
CA MET A 345 -14.99 -8.68 -18.37
C MET A 345 -16.24 -9.04 -19.17
N LEU A 346 -16.39 -10.29 -19.65
CA LEU A 346 -17.63 -10.75 -20.30
C LEU A 346 -18.81 -10.75 -19.33
N HIS A 347 -18.55 -11.05 -18.06
CA HIS A 347 -19.55 -10.95 -16.99
C HIS A 347 -19.94 -9.50 -16.69
N ILE A 348 -19.00 -8.55 -16.71
CA ILE A 348 -19.33 -7.12 -16.58
C ILE A 348 -20.20 -6.64 -17.75
N GLU A 349 -19.88 -7.05 -18.98
CA GLU A 349 -20.71 -6.77 -20.16
C GLU A 349 -22.11 -7.38 -20.04
N HIS A 350 -22.20 -8.60 -19.49
CA HIS A 350 -23.48 -9.26 -19.23
C HIS A 350 -24.31 -8.50 -18.19
N ASP A 351 -23.72 -8.09 -17.07
CA ASP A 351 -24.42 -7.36 -16.01
C ASP A 351 -24.99 -6.03 -16.52
N LEU A 352 -24.21 -5.29 -17.34
CA LEU A 352 -24.68 -4.08 -18.01
C LEU A 352 -25.89 -4.38 -18.89
N ARG A 353 -25.84 -5.47 -19.67
CA ARG A 353 -26.95 -5.90 -20.53
C ARG A 353 -28.20 -6.23 -19.72
N MET A 354 -28.06 -6.98 -18.64
CA MET A 354 -29.17 -7.39 -17.78
C MET A 354 -29.79 -6.20 -17.04
N SER A 355 -29.02 -5.13 -16.83
CA SER A 355 -29.50 -3.90 -16.22
C SER A 355 -30.22 -2.97 -17.21
N MET A 356 -30.13 -3.22 -18.53
CA MET A 356 -30.89 -2.45 -19.52
C MET A 356 -32.39 -2.73 -19.38
N GLY A 357 -33.22 -1.72 -19.59
CA GLY A 357 -34.67 -1.76 -19.30
C GLY A 357 -35.03 -1.35 -17.87
N HIS A 358 -34.04 -1.17 -16.99
CA HIS A 358 -34.20 -0.46 -15.72
C HIS A 358 -33.82 1.02 -15.87
N GLU A 359 -34.44 1.89 -15.08
CA GLU A 359 -34.12 3.33 -15.06
C GLU A 359 -32.65 3.57 -14.68
N TRP A 360 -32.15 2.77 -13.74
CA TRP A 360 -30.79 2.84 -13.20
C TRP A 360 -30.17 1.45 -13.12
N GLY A 361 -28.89 1.35 -13.46
CA GLY A 361 -28.06 0.19 -13.18
C GLY A 361 -26.76 0.59 -12.51
N PHE A 362 -26.08 -0.39 -11.92
CA PHE A 362 -24.80 -0.15 -11.25
C PHE A 362 -23.73 0.18 -12.28
N ASN A 363 -23.01 1.27 -12.02
CA ASN A 363 -21.75 1.57 -12.69
C ASN A 363 -20.72 0.50 -12.30
N PRO A 364 -20.07 -0.21 -13.25
CA PRO A 364 -19.06 -1.21 -12.91
C PRO A 364 -17.91 -0.68 -12.03
N ALA A 365 -17.58 0.61 -12.13
CA ALA A 365 -16.55 1.24 -11.29
C ALA A 365 -16.99 1.48 -9.84
N CYS A 366 -18.26 1.24 -9.47
CA CYS A 366 -18.70 1.39 -8.09
C CYS A 366 -18.07 0.38 -7.12
N PHE A 367 -17.60 -0.75 -7.64
CA PHE A 367 -16.90 -1.81 -6.90
C PHE A 367 -15.40 -1.86 -7.23
N ALA A 368 -14.86 -0.83 -7.87
CA ALA A 368 -13.44 -0.76 -8.20
C ALA A 368 -12.64 -0.25 -7.00
N THR A 369 -11.54 -0.93 -6.68
CA THR A 369 -10.83 -0.76 -5.42
C THR A 369 -9.55 0.08 -5.50
N GLU A 370 -9.37 0.90 -6.55
CA GLU A 370 -8.19 1.76 -6.70
C GLU A 370 -7.96 2.62 -5.45
N MET A 371 -9.04 3.24 -4.97
CA MET A 371 -8.99 4.13 -3.81
C MET A 371 -8.71 3.36 -2.52
N ASP A 372 -9.14 2.11 -2.47
CA ASP A 372 -9.03 1.26 -1.30
C ASP A 372 -7.59 0.72 -1.20
N GLU A 373 -6.93 0.40 -2.31
CA GLU A 373 -5.49 0.12 -2.36
C GLU A 373 -4.63 1.32 -1.95
N ASP A 374 -4.94 2.53 -2.45
CA ASP A 374 -4.26 3.76 -2.03
C ASP A 374 -4.42 3.99 -0.52
N TYR A 375 -5.61 3.67 0.02
CA TYR A 375 -5.85 3.66 1.46
C TYR A 375 -4.97 2.65 2.18
N MET A 376 -4.85 1.41 1.68
CA MET A 376 -3.99 0.38 2.28
C MET A 376 -2.54 0.83 2.40
N GLY A 377 -1.98 1.41 1.34
CA GLY A 377 -0.61 1.92 1.37
C GLY A 377 -0.40 2.96 2.46
N SER A 378 -1.43 3.77 2.73
CA SER A 378 -1.41 4.85 3.71
C SER A 378 -1.71 4.39 5.15
N SER A 379 -2.70 3.51 5.34
CA SER A 379 -3.13 2.99 6.65
C SER A 379 -2.06 2.11 7.27
N LEU A 380 -1.43 1.24 6.48
CA LEU A 380 -0.36 0.35 6.94
C LEU A 380 0.86 1.13 7.43
N PHE A 381 1.13 2.30 6.84
CA PHE A 381 2.18 3.19 7.33
C PHE A 381 1.89 3.70 8.75
N CYS A 382 0.63 3.99 9.06
CA CYS A 382 0.21 4.43 10.39
C CYS A 382 0.23 3.29 11.41
N VAL A 383 -0.37 2.14 11.09
CA VAL A 383 -0.41 0.96 11.98
C VAL A 383 1.00 0.50 12.31
N TRP A 384 1.88 0.42 11.31
CA TRP A 384 3.28 0.03 11.52
C TRP A 384 4.05 1.03 12.40
N LYS A 385 3.83 2.34 12.23
CA LYS A 385 4.45 3.35 13.10
C LYS A 385 4.04 3.20 14.56
N VAL A 386 2.77 2.86 14.82
CA VAL A 386 2.28 2.61 16.18
C VAL A 386 2.86 1.32 16.73
N PHE A 387 2.84 0.24 15.96
CA PHE A 387 3.34 -1.07 16.39
C PHE A 387 4.85 -1.05 16.71
N VAL A 388 5.67 -0.42 15.85
CA VAL A 388 7.11 -0.24 16.12
C VAL A 388 7.36 0.62 17.37
N ARG A 389 6.49 1.59 17.66
CA ARG A 389 6.62 2.43 18.85
C ARG A 389 6.28 1.65 20.12
N LEU A 390 5.22 0.85 20.08
CA LEU A 390 4.80 0.00 21.20
C LEU A 390 5.78 -1.14 21.49
N LEU A 391 6.32 -1.78 20.45
CA LEU A 391 7.34 -2.83 20.62
C LEU A 391 8.73 -2.29 20.96
N GLY A 392 9.03 -1.05 20.57
CA GLY A 392 10.27 -0.37 20.98
C GLY A 392 10.30 0.00 22.47
N ASP A 393 9.13 0.14 23.09
CA ASP A 393 8.98 0.42 24.54
C ASP A 393 8.93 -0.85 25.40
N SER A 394 8.69 -2.03 24.82
CA SER A 394 8.74 -3.30 25.53
C SER A 394 10.16 -3.85 25.54
N GLY A 395 11.01 -3.34 26.44
CA GLY A 395 12.30 -3.96 26.74
C GLY A 395 12.11 -5.45 27.07
N GLU A 396 12.72 -6.33 26.28
CA GLU A 396 12.68 -7.78 26.47
C GLU A 396 13.21 -8.15 27.87
N ARG A 397 12.30 -8.47 28.81
CA ARG A 397 12.64 -9.30 29.95
C ARG A 397 12.62 -10.76 29.50
N LYS A 398 13.80 -11.35 29.35
CA LYS A 398 13.93 -12.82 29.20
C LYS A 398 13.27 -13.51 30.40
N PRO A 399 12.43 -14.54 30.20
CA PRO A 399 11.93 -15.35 31.30
C PRO A 399 13.07 -16.17 31.90
N PRO A 400 13.06 -16.41 33.23
CA PRO A 400 14.08 -17.23 33.86
C PRO A 400 13.95 -18.69 33.44
N HIS A 401 15.10 -19.32 33.17
CA HIS A 401 15.23 -20.75 32.95
C HIS A 401 14.57 -21.55 34.07
N GLN A 402 13.56 -22.37 33.74
CA GLN A 402 13.13 -23.48 34.58
C GLN A 402 13.71 -24.77 34.03
N ASN A 403 14.63 -25.35 34.81
CA ASN A 403 15.09 -26.73 34.66
C ASN A 403 14.06 -27.67 35.28
N GLY A 404 13.67 -28.73 34.56
CA GLY A 404 12.96 -29.86 35.16
C GLY A 404 12.01 -30.55 34.19
N CYS A 405 12.51 -31.56 33.48
CA CYS A 405 11.69 -32.55 32.79
C CYS A 405 11.65 -33.82 33.64
N PRO A 406 10.51 -34.54 33.70
CA PRO A 406 10.55 -35.99 33.76
C PRO A 406 9.82 -36.64 32.57
N ASP A 407 10.36 -37.81 32.21
CA ASP A 407 10.12 -38.64 31.02
C ASP A 407 8.66 -39.06 30.74
N PRO A 408 8.34 -39.44 29.48
CA PRO A 408 7.03 -39.91 29.08
C PRO A 408 6.88 -41.44 29.24
N LEU A 409 5.77 -41.87 29.84
CA LEU A 409 5.32 -43.27 29.83
C LEU A 409 4.15 -43.47 28.84
N SER A 410 4.44 -44.25 27.80
CA SER A 410 3.66 -45.28 27.10
C SER A 410 2.11 -45.22 27.03
N LEU A 411 1.65 -45.09 25.79
CA LEU A 411 0.54 -45.77 25.08
C LEU A 411 -0.33 -46.81 25.84
N GLU A 412 -1.65 -46.73 25.70
CA GLU A 412 -2.45 -47.65 24.84
C GLU A 412 -3.94 -47.22 24.68
N PRO A 413 -4.65 -47.69 23.63
CA PRO A 413 -5.98 -47.23 23.23
C PRO A 413 -7.11 -48.20 23.60
N HIS A 414 -8.22 -47.71 24.15
CA HIS A 414 -9.44 -48.51 24.27
C HIS A 414 -10.73 -47.75 23.94
N PHE A 415 -11.39 -48.28 22.92
CA PHE A 415 -12.82 -48.62 22.81
C PHE A 415 -13.91 -47.54 22.99
N VAL A 416 -14.69 -47.45 21.91
CA VAL A 416 -16.04 -46.87 21.78
C VAL A 416 -17.05 -47.68 22.61
N PRO A 417 -18.05 -47.04 23.23
CA PRO A 417 -19.43 -47.42 22.91
C PRO A 417 -20.45 -46.26 22.84
N SER A 418 -21.29 -46.37 21.80
CA SER A 418 -22.73 -46.13 21.73
C SER A 418 -23.40 -44.90 22.35
N ALA A 419 -24.20 -44.27 21.49
CA ALA A 419 -25.26 -43.32 21.75
C ALA A 419 -26.22 -43.71 22.88
N GLN A 420 -26.49 -42.76 23.79
CA GLN A 420 -27.73 -42.65 24.52
C GLN A 420 -28.16 -41.18 24.68
N SER A 421 -29.47 -41.01 24.66
CA SER A 421 -30.31 -39.81 24.71
C SER A 421 -30.02 -38.81 25.83
N PHE A 422 -30.08 -37.51 25.52
CA PHE A 422 -30.12 -36.41 26.49
C PHE A 422 -31.57 -36.01 26.86
N PRO A 423 -31.92 -35.91 28.16
CA PRO A 423 -33.07 -35.15 28.61
C PRO A 423 -32.69 -33.67 28.84
N SER A 424 -33.67 -32.78 28.64
CA SER A 424 -33.56 -31.34 28.83
C SER A 424 -33.20 -30.97 30.27
N VAL A 425 -32.18 -30.12 30.45
CA VAL A 425 -31.85 -29.48 31.73
C VAL A 425 -31.77 -27.96 31.52
N ARG A 426 -32.54 -27.20 32.31
CA ARG A 426 -32.51 -25.73 32.39
C ARG A 426 -31.19 -25.25 33.03
N PRO A 427 -30.66 -24.07 32.67
CA PRO A 427 -29.41 -23.59 33.22
C PRO A 427 -29.58 -23.01 34.64
N PRO A 428 -28.60 -23.17 35.55
CA PRO A 428 -28.52 -22.44 36.80
C PRO A 428 -27.86 -21.06 36.60
N PRO A 429 -28.09 -20.09 37.52
CA PRO A 429 -27.55 -18.75 37.41
C PRO A 429 -26.13 -18.61 38.00
N SER A 430 -25.34 -17.73 37.36
CA SER A 430 -24.21 -16.94 37.88
C SER A 430 -23.00 -17.65 38.52
N MET A 431 -21.81 -17.40 37.97
CA MET A 431 -20.73 -16.63 38.62
C MET A 431 -19.50 -16.61 37.69
N VAL A 432 -19.17 -15.45 37.13
CA VAL A 432 -17.86 -15.16 36.55
C VAL A 432 -17.34 -13.93 37.28
N GLU A 433 -16.20 -14.06 37.95
CA GLU A 433 -15.50 -12.96 38.62
C GLU A 433 -15.03 -11.90 37.60
N PRO A 434 -15.10 -10.60 37.92
CA PRO A 434 -14.61 -9.56 37.04
C PRO A 434 -13.09 -9.45 37.08
N VAL A 435 -12.49 -9.40 35.90
CA VAL A 435 -11.12 -8.90 35.70
C VAL A 435 -11.00 -7.49 36.33
N SER A 436 -9.98 -7.33 37.15
CA SER A 436 -9.70 -6.17 38.01
C SER A 436 -9.95 -4.80 37.35
N ALA A 437 -10.88 -4.02 37.94
CA ALA A 437 -11.20 -2.63 37.60
C ALA A 437 -10.01 -1.66 37.69
N THR A 438 -8.85 -2.09 38.21
CA THR A 438 -7.66 -1.27 38.39
C THR A 438 -6.92 -0.99 37.07
N ILE A 439 -7.06 -1.83 36.05
CA ILE A 439 -6.39 -1.63 34.74
C ILE A 439 -7.15 -0.62 33.86
N LEU A 440 -8.49 -0.65 33.90
CA LEU A 440 -9.35 0.30 33.19
C LEU A 440 -9.36 1.70 33.81
N ALA A 441 -9.16 1.80 35.14
CA ALA A 441 -9.04 3.09 35.83
C ALA A 441 -7.73 3.84 35.47
N GLY A 442 -6.63 3.11 35.21
CA GLY A 442 -5.35 3.69 34.78
C GLY A 442 -5.42 4.30 33.36
N LEU A 443 -5.98 3.56 32.40
CA LEU A 443 -6.14 4.02 31.01
C LEU A 443 -7.14 5.18 30.89
N ALA A 444 -8.18 5.21 31.72
CA ALA A 444 -9.12 6.31 31.79
C ALA A 444 -8.48 7.58 32.40
N ALA A 445 -7.60 7.44 33.41
CA ALA A 445 -6.91 8.57 34.03
C ALA A 445 -5.92 9.26 33.07
N ASP A 446 -5.14 8.50 32.30
CA ASP A 446 -4.19 9.05 31.32
C ASP A 446 -4.89 9.74 30.14
N PHE A 447 -6.03 9.19 29.70
CA PHE A 447 -6.87 9.83 28.70
C PHE A 447 -7.54 11.11 29.25
N PHE A 448 -7.95 11.13 30.52
CA PHE A 448 -8.58 12.29 31.17
C PHE A 448 -7.58 13.41 31.44
N VAL A 449 -6.32 13.10 31.77
CA VAL A 449 -5.23 14.08 31.94
C VAL A 449 -4.85 14.70 30.59
N GLY A 450 -4.75 13.90 29.52
CA GLY A 450 -4.54 14.41 28.15
C GLY A 450 -5.72 15.26 27.63
N TRP A 451 -6.94 14.92 28.03
CA TRP A 451 -8.15 15.68 27.69
C TRP A 451 -8.25 17.00 28.48
N MET A 452 -7.90 17.00 29.78
CA MET A 452 -7.87 18.20 30.63
C MET A 452 -6.75 19.18 30.22
N ALA A 453 -5.60 18.68 29.77
CA ALA A 453 -4.51 19.49 29.20
C ALA A 453 -4.94 20.20 27.90
N LYS A 454 -5.72 19.52 27.04
CA LYS A 454 -6.36 20.14 25.87
C LYS A 454 -7.46 21.14 26.27
N LYS A 455 -8.20 20.89 27.34
CA LYS A 455 -9.26 21.78 27.84
C LYS A 455 -8.71 23.09 28.43
N ALA A 456 -7.48 23.07 28.98
CA ALA A 456 -6.77 24.27 29.42
C ALA A 456 -6.31 25.16 28.26
N PHE A 457 -6.06 24.58 27.08
CA PHE A 457 -5.66 25.29 25.86
C PHE A 457 -6.81 26.09 25.22
N PHE A 458 -8.08 25.71 25.46
CA PHE A 458 -9.27 26.35 24.83
C PHE A 458 -10.02 27.33 25.72
N LYS A 459 -9.41 27.81 26.81
CA LYS A 459 -10.03 28.78 27.71
C LYS A 459 -10.03 30.18 27.08
N GLY A 460 -10.88 30.39 26.08
CA GLY A 460 -11.05 31.66 25.36
C GLY A 460 -11.83 31.57 24.04
N CYS A 461 -11.86 30.41 23.38
CA CYS A 461 -12.55 30.20 22.12
C CYS A 461 -14.05 29.96 22.36
N ARG A 462 -14.93 30.73 21.70
CA ARG A 462 -16.39 30.62 21.93
C ARG A 462 -17.09 29.81 20.84
N THR A 463 -16.45 29.60 19.68
CA THR A 463 -17.03 28.85 18.57
C THR A 463 -16.00 27.93 17.86
N VAL A 464 -16.49 26.92 17.15
CA VAL A 464 -15.67 26.01 16.31
C VAL A 464 -14.98 26.77 15.16
N LYS A 465 -15.58 27.88 14.70
CA LYS A 465 -14.99 28.78 13.72
C LYS A 465 -13.74 29.49 14.27
N ASP A 466 -13.75 29.89 15.54
CA ASP A 466 -12.58 30.50 16.20
C ASP A 466 -11.39 29.52 16.27
N ILE A 467 -11.68 28.22 16.46
CA ILE A 467 -10.66 27.16 16.54
C ILE A 467 -10.04 26.91 15.16
N LEU A 468 -10.86 26.89 14.10
CA LEU A 468 -10.38 26.67 12.74
C LEU A 468 -9.62 27.89 12.19
N GLU A 469 -10.07 29.11 12.49
CA GLU A 469 -9.38 30.34 12.07
C GLU A 469 -8.02 30.53 12.78
N CYS A 470 -7.87 30.07 14.03
CA CYS A 470 -6.58 30.02 14.72
C CYS A 470 -5.63 28.99 14.09
N LEU A 471 -6.13 27.80 13.76
CA LEU A 471 -5.32 26.74 13.13
C LEU A 471 -4.85 27.12 11.71
N GLU A 472 -5.69 27.81 10.95
CA GLU A 472 -5.41 28.19 9.55
C GLU A 472 -4.44 29.36 9.43
N LYS A 473 -4.43 30.32 10.36
CA LYS A 473 -3.54 31.49 10.31
C LYS A 473 -2.11 31.21 10.79
N ASP A 474 -1.92 30.28 11.74
CA ASP A 474 -0.63 30.07 12.40
C ASP A 474 0.25 29.00 11.76
N VAL A 475 -0.34 27.94 11.18
CA VAL A 475 0.43 26.91 10.46
C VAL A 475 0.91 27.45 9.10
N VAL A 476 0.05 28.17 8.38
CA VAL A 476 0.35 28.65 7.02
C VAL A 476 1.51 29.67 7.02
N LYS A 477 1.61 30.57 8.01
CA LYS A 477 2.69 31.57 8.05
C LYS A 477 4.06 30.98 8.37
N THR A 478 4.15 30.05 9.31
CA THR A 478 5.43 29.42 9.69
C THR A 478 5.90 28.43 8.63
N THR A 479 4.98 27.68 8.01
CA THR A 479 5.30 26.76 6.91
C THR A 479 5.62 27.50 5.61
N SER A 480 4.96 28.64 5.30
CA SER A 480 5.28 29.47 4.14
C SER A 480 6.67 30.08 4.27
N ALA A 481 7.05 30.68 5.41
CA ALA A 481 8.37 31.31 5.55
C ALA A 481 9.54 30.30 5.42
N LEU A 482 9.35 29.07 5.90
CA LEU A 482 10.32 27.98 5.75
C LEU A 482 10.30 27.40 4.33
N SER A 483 9.10 27.22 3.74
CA SER A 483 8.94 26.78 2.36
C SER A 483 9.57 27.78 1.40
N ASP A 484 9.35 29.08 1.57
CA ASP A 484 9.89 30.14 0.72
C ASP A 484 11.42 30.22 0.85
N TYR A 485 11.96 30.09 2.08
CA TYR A 485 13.41 30.04 2.29
C TYR A 485 14.05 28.79 1.68
N LEU A 486 13.43 27.61 1.83
CA LEU A 486 13.94 26.36 1.26
C LEU A 486 13.80 26.38 -0.27
N GLN A 487 12.65 26.77 -0.80
CA GLN A 487 12.38 26.89 -2.24
C GLN A 487 13.37 27.85 -2.93
N GLU A 488 13.61 29.03 -2.34
CA GLU A 488 14.52 30.02 -2.92
C GLU A 488 16.00 29.57 -2.92
N ASN A 489 16.40 28.70 -1.99
CA ASN A 489 17.77 28.18 -1.90
C ASN A 489 17.95 26.84 -2.65
N PHE A 490 16.91 26.00 -2.74
CA PHE A 490 16.94 24.77 -3.54
C PHE A 490 16.82 25.03 -5.04
N ASP A 491 16.04 26.02 -5.47
CA ASP A 491 15.87 26.33 -6.90
C ASP A 491 17.11 26.97 -7.54
N LYS A 492 18.02 27.53 -6.72
CA LYS A 492 19.28 28.14 -7.18
C LYS A 492 20.45 27.14 -7.27
N ASP A 493 20.34 25.96 -6.65
CA ASP A 493 21.36 24.90 -6.72
C ASP A 493 20.78 23.60 -7.33
N ARG A 494 21.16 23.31 -8.59
CA ARG A 494 20.76 22.10 -9.32
C ARG A 494 21.26 20.79 -8.70
N SER A 495 22.12 20.83 -7.68
CA SER A 495 22.65 19.65 -6.99
C SER A 495 21.86 19.25 -5.74
N GLY A 496 20.98 20.11 -5.22
CA GLY A 496 20.19 19.83 -4.02
C GLY A 496 20.98 19.84 -2.70
N CYS A 497 22.15 20.49 -2.65
CA CYS A 497 23.00 20.58 -1.46
C CYS A 497 23.04 22.02 -0.92
N LEU A 498 23.06 22.20 0.41
CA LEU A 498 23.31 23.52 1.02
C LEU A 498 24.81 23.69 1.29
N SER A 499 25.40 24.81 0.85
CA SER A 499 26.80 25.11 1.18
C SER A 499 26.97 25.43 2.67
N PRO A 500 28.15 25.23 3.27
CA PRO A 500 28.42 25.62 4.66
C PRO A 500 28.09 27.09 4.95
N GLU A 501 28.33 27.99 4.00
CA GLU A 501 28.02 29.41 4.10
C GLU A 501 26.51 29.67 4.11
N ALA A 502 25.73 28.89 3.34
CA ALA A 502 24.27 28.94 3.33
C ALA A 502 23.68 28.42 4.67
N ILE A 503 24.26 27.36 5.24
CA ILE A 503 23.89 26.83 6.56
C ILE A 503 24.16 27.88 7.64
N GLN A 504 25.33 28.52 7.63
CA GLN A 504 25.64 29.60 8.57
C GLN A 504 24.74 30.82 8.40
N ALA A 505 24.37 31.18 7.17
CA ALA A 505 23.43 32.27 6.92
C ALA A 505 22.04 31.95 7.48
N GLY A 506 21.55 30.71 7.31
CA GLY A 506 20.31 30.23 7.91
C GLY A 506 20.36 30.26 9.44
N LEU A 507 21.43 29.75 10.05
CA LEU A 507 21.62 29.78 11.51
C LEU A 507 21.63 31.19 12.10
N ARG A 508 22.29 32.15 11.43
CA ARG A 508 22.28 33.56 11.84
C ARG A 508 20.87 34.15 11.80
N LYS A 509 20.10 33.88 10.74
CA LYS A 509 18.71 34.34 10.61
C LYS A 509 17.81 33.73 11.68
N LEU A 510 17.90 32.42 11.89
CA LEU A 510 17.13 31.71 12.93
C LEU A 510 17.42 32.25 14.34
N ARG A 511 18.69 32.54 14.67
CA ARG A 511 19.08 33.17 15.95
C ARG A 511 18.50 34.57 16.13
N GLN A 512 18.40 35.36 15.06
CA GLN A 512 17.82 36.71 15.12
C GLN A 512 16.30 36.69 15.27
N ASP A 513 15.64 35.67 14.72
CA ASP A 513 14.18 35.59 14.71
C ASP A 513 13.61 34.84 15.93
N LEU A 514 14.37 33.93 16.54
CA LEU A 514 13.95 33.16 17.72
C LEU A 514 13.43 34.01 18.90
N PRO A 515 14.07 35.15 19.28
CA PRO A 515 13.58 36.00 20.36
C PRO A 515 12.30 36.78 20.00
N LYS A 516 11.98 36.91 18.70
CA LYS A 516 10.79 37.62 18.22
C LYS A 516 9.54 36.76 18.27
N LEU A 517 9.69 35.45 18.45
CA LEU A 517 8.58 34.51 18.55
C LEU A 517 7.98 34.57 19.96
N THR A 518 6.72 34.98 20.07
CA THR A 518 6.00 35.05 21.35
C THR A 518 5.38 33.71 21.76
N ASP A 519 5.09 32.83 20.80
CA ASP A 519 4.53 31.50 21.03
C ASP A 519 5.58 30.45 21.43
N ALA A 520 5.24 29.62 22.43
CA ALA A 520 6.15 28.63 22.99
C ALA A 520 6.36 27.42 22.05
N GLY A 521 5.36 27.02 21.27
CA GLY A 521 5.46 25.91 20.31
C GLY A 521 6.32 26.26 19.10
N GLN A 522 6.18 27.50 18.59
CA GLN A 522 7.04 28.04 17.53
C GLN A 522 8.49 28.15 17.98
N ARG A 523 8.75 28.63 19.21
CA ARG A 523 10.11 28.66 19.78
C ARG A 523 10.71 27.26 19.91
N ALA A 524 9.95 26.27 20.37
CA ALA A 524 10.43 24.89 20.49
C ALA A 524 10.80 24.28 19.13
N SER A 525 9.94 24.46 18.12
CA SER A 525 10.18 23.97 16.76
C SER A 525 11.39 24.64 16.11
N MET A 526 11.54 25.96 16.29
CA MET A 526 12.65 26.73 15.74
C MET A 526 13.99 26.38 16.41
N THR A 527 13.99 26.16 17.73
CA THR A 527 15.15 25.67 18.48
C THR A 527 15.59 24.29 18.02
N TYR A 528 14.65 23.38 17.74
CA TYR A 528 14.95 22.05 17.21
C TYR A 528 15.63 22.12 15.83
N ILE A 529 15.11 22.95 14.92
CA ILE A 529 15.70 23.16 13.58
C ILE A 529 17.11 23.76 13.69
N MET A 530 17.31 24.74 14.58
CA MET A 530 18.65 25.28 14.85
C MET A 530 19.63 24.22 15.37
N GLY A 531 19.17 23.28 16.21
CA GLY A 531 19.98 22.17 16.69
C GLY A 531 20.45 21.25 15.57
N LEU A 532 19.57 20.91 14.62
CA LEU A 532 19.92 20.09 13.45
C LEU A 532 20.93 20.80 12.52
N MET A 533 20.76 22.11 12.30
CA MET A 533 21.68 22.89 11.47
C MET A 533 23.06 23.07 12.13
N LEU A 534 23.12 23.27 13.46
CA LEU A 534 24.38 23.35 14.21
C LEU A 534 25.12 22.01 14.21
N TYR A 535 24.39 20.90 14.32
CA TYR A 535 24.94 19.55 14.21
C TYR A 535 25.56 19.33 12.82
N ALA A 536 24.85 19.70 11.76
CA ALA A 536 25.37 19.61 10.39
C ALA A 536 26.63 20.48 10.20
N GLU A 537 26.65 21.70 10.74
CA GLU A 537 27.82 22.59 10.69
C GLU A 537 29.03 21.99 11.43
N THR A 538 28.82 21.43 12.63
CA THR A 538 29.88 20.85 13.45
C THR A 538 30.45 19.56 12.82
N ALA A 539 29.59 18.75 12.20
CA ALA A 539 30.01 17.60 11.42
C ALA A 539 30.84 18.01 10.20
N CYS A 540 30.45 19.08 9.49
CA CYS A 540 31.20 19.62 8.35
C CYS A 540 32.57 20.17 8.76
N ALA A 541 32.65 20.92 9.87
CA ALA A 541 33.90 21.46 10.39
C ALA A 541 34.86 20.33 10.82
N SER A 542 34.35 19.32 11.55
CA SER A 542 35.16 18.19 12.03
C SER A 542 35.64 17.26 10.90
N LEU A 543 34.88 17.14 9.80
CA LEU A 543 35.30 16.38 8.61
C LEU A 543 36.38 17.10 7.80
N LYS A 544 36.38 18.44 7.78
CA LYS A 544 37.40 19.25 7.10
C LYS A 544 38.75 19.22 7.81
N GLU A 545 38.77 19.13 9.14
CA GLU A 545 40.03 19.19 9.91
C GLU A 545 40.72 17.82 10.06
N ASN A 546 39.98 16.72 10.29
CA ASN A 546 40.59 15.40 10.43
C ASN A 546 39.63 14.24 10.11
N GLY A 547 39.26 14.13 8.83
CA GLY A 547 38.31 13.14 8.30
C GLY A 547 38.49 11.70 8.82
N PRO A 548 39.71 11.12 8.83
CA PRO A 548 39.92 9.74 9.28
C PRO A 548 39.68 9.51 10.79
N ALA A 549 40.02 10.49 11.64
CA ALA A 549 39.75 10.40 13.08
C ALA A 549 38.27 10.56 13.39
N THR A 550 37.59 11.46 12.68
CA THR A 550 36.13 11.66 12.75
C THR A 550 35.38 10.42 12.26
N GLU A 551 35.85 9.77 11.19
CA GLU A 551 35.31 8.50 10.71
C GLU A 551 35.47 7.37 11.75
N LYS A 552 36.66 7.25 12.36
CA LYS A 552 36.93 6.27 13.42
C LYS A 552 36.06 6.50 14.66
N ARG A 553 35.82 7.76 15.03
CA ARG A 553 34.96 8.18 16.16
C ARG A 553 33.47 7.95 15.87
N LEU A 554 33.03 8.15 14.63
CA LEU A 554 31.66 7.80 14.20
C LEU A 554 31.46 6.28 14.21
N ARG A 555 32.48 5.50 13.81
CA ARG A 555 32.46 4.03 13.88
C ARG A 555 32.42 3.49 15.31
N SER A 556 33.02 4.17 16.30
CA SER A 556 32.98 3.72 17.70
C SER A 556 31.63 3.92 18.39
N PHE A 557 30.70 4.68 17.80
CA PHE A 557 29.32 4.77 18.27
C PHE A 557 28.42 3.65 17.70
N VAL A 558 28.98 2.70 16.95
CA VAL A 558 28.22 1.66 16.24
C VAL A 558 28.77 0.26 16.61
N PRO A 559 28.06 -0.53 17.45
CA PRO A 559 28.45 -1.90 17.76
C PRO A 559 28.12 -2.88 16.61
N PRO A 560 28.81 -4.05 16.51
CA PRO A 560 28.66 -4.96 15.38
C PRO A 560 27.49 -5.96 15.56
N TYR A 561 26.40 -5.70 14.82
CA TYR A 561 25.22 -6.56 14.49
C TYR A 561 24.16 -6.79 15.60
N ALA A 562 22.84 -6.85 15.38
CA ALA A 562 22.00 -6.88 14.17
C ALA A 562 20.66 -6.14 14.41
N SER A 563 20.42 -5.05 13.67
CA SER A 563 19.11 -4.56 13.16
C SER A 563 19.30 -3.11 12.67
N LEU A 564 18.69 -2.77 11.54
CA LEU A 564 18.78 -1.42 10.94
C LEU A 564 17.81 -0.46 11.67
N ASP A 565 18.35 0.34 12.58
CA ASP A 565 17.68 1.50 13.19
C ASP A 565 17.35 2.57 12.13
N LYS A 566 16.17 3.20 12.22
CA LYS A 566 15.77 4.35 11.38
C LYS A 566 16.72 5.54 11.53
N LYS A 567 17.33 5.73 12.71
CA LYS A 567 18.36 6.76 12.91
C LYS A 567 19.63 6.43 12.11
N ARG A 568 20.00 5.14 12.02
CA ARG A 568 21.10 4.66 11.18
C ARG A 568 20.84 4.92 9.69
N ALA A 569 19.66 4.60 9.17
CA ALA A 569 19.35 4.86 7.75
C ALA A 569 19.31 6.37 7.42
N GLN A 570 18.87 7.22 8.34
CA GLN A 570 18.91 8.68 8.18
C GLN A 570 20.34 9.23 8.25
N ILE A 571 21.16 8.75 9.19
CA ILE A 571 22.57 9.13 9.30
C ILE A 571 23.35 8.64 8.06
N GLU A 572 23.13 7.40 7.63
CA GLU A 572 23.71 6.85 6.40
C GLU A 572 23.24 7.62 5.16
N LEU A 573 21.96 8.01 5.05
CA LEU A 573 21.48 8.84 3.95
C LEU A 573 22.07 10.25 3.97
N ILE A 574 22.21 10.87 5.14
CA ILE A 574 22.82 12.20 5.28
C ILE A 574 24.31 12.14 4.95
N VAL A 575 25.03 11.14 5.47
CA VAL A 575 26.46 10.93 5.23
C VAL A 575 26.73 10.51 3.78
N CYS A 576 25.96 9.59 3.19
CA CYS A 576 26.09 9.18 1.79
C CYS A 576 25.70 10.29 0.80
N SER A 577 24.72 11.13 1.14
CA SER A 577 24.39 12.32 0.33
C SER A 577 25.54 13.34 0.38
N PHE A 578 26.24 13.44 1.51
CA PHE A 578 27.43 14.29 1.68
C PHE A 578 28.69 13.75 0.98
N ILE A 579 28.96 12.43 1.04
CA ILE A 579 30.14 11.80 0.42
C ILE A 579 30.04 11.80 -1.13
N ARG A 580 28.83 11.90 -1.69
CA ARG A 580 28.61 12.03 -3.15
C ARG A 580 29.01 13.39 -3.74
N SER A 581 29.51 14.31 -2.91
CA SER A 581 30.27 15.47 -3.37
C SER A 581 31.48 15.04 -4.21
N ALA A 582 31.71 15.72 -5.34
CA ALA A 582 32.82 15.44 -6.26
C ALA A 582 34.22 15.51 -5.61
N GLN A 583 34.34 16.05 -4.39
CA GLN A 583 35.60 16.19 -3.66
C GLN A 583 36.05 14.92 -2.89
N HIS A 584 35.22 13.87 -2.77
CA HIS A 584 35.53 12.71 -1.89
C HIS A 584 35.46 11.32 -2.55
N LYS A 585 35.44 11.27 -3.89
CA LYS A 585 35.40 10.02 -4.67
C LYS A 585 36.50 9.01 -4.31
N THR A 586 37.72 9.49 -4.05
CA THR A 586 38.89 8.67 -3.68
C THR A 586 38.81 8.03 -2.28
N LEU A 587 37.93 8.53 -1.41
CA LEU A 587 37.71 7.96 -0.08
C LEU A 587 36.71 6.80 -0.16
N LEU A 588 35.69 6.92 -1.01
CA LEU A 588 34.69 5.87 -1.25
C LEU A 588 35.34 4.60 -1.83
N GLU A 589 36.23 4.75 -2.81
CA GLU A 589 36.98 3.64 -3.44
C GLU A 589 37.91 2.91 -2.43
N LYS A 590 38.42 3.62 -1.40
CA LYS A 590 39.27 3.04 -0.35
C LYS A 590 38.47 2.32 0.73
N ILE A 591 37.22 2.71 0.96
CA ILE A 591 36.31 2.07 1.92
C ILE A 591 35.80 0.74 1.33
N GLU A 592 35.44 0.73 0.05
CA GLU A 592 34.99 -0.48 -0.66
C GLU A 592 36.08 -1.56 -0.69
N ALA A 593 37.33 -1.20 -1.00
CA ALA A 593 38.46 -2.12 -1.05
C ALA A 593 38.84 -2.76 0.31
N ARG A 594 38.40 -2.18 1.43
CA ARG A 594 38.79 -2.62 2.78
C ARG A 594 37.68 -3.41 3.48
N LEU A 595 36.43 -3.24 3.05
CA LEU A 595 35.30 -4.07 3.47
C LEU A 595 35.38 -5.51 2.91
N GLU A 596 36.19 -5.73 1.87
CA GLU A 596 36.44 -7.07 1.31
C GLU A 596 37.43 -7.92 2.14
N SER A 597 38.14 -7.37 3.13
CA SER A 597 39.23 -8.09 3.81
C SER A 597 39.12 -8.17 5.35
N LYS A 598 38.48 -9.26 5.83
CA LYS A 598 38.69 -10.02 7.08
C LYS A 598 38.09 -9.56 8.44
N THR A 599 37.91 -10.61 9.25
CA THR A 599 37.16 -10.85 10.50
C THR A 599 37.88 -10.49 11.81
N ALA A 600 37.08 -10.39 12.89
CA ALA A 600 37.39 -9.86 14.22
C ALA A 600 37.75 -10.92 15.27
N GLU A 601 38.63 -10.59 16.23
CA GLU A 601 38.60 -11.16 17.59
C GLU A 601 39.45 -10.35 18.60
N TYR A 602 38.90 -10.14 19.80
CA TYR A 602 39.50 -9.64 21.06
C TYR A 602 39.91 -8.15 21.20
N ALA A 603 38.93 -7.26 21.44
CA ALA A 603 39.20 -5.87 21.86
C ALA A 603 38.32 -5.34 23.01
N GLU A 604 37.45 -6.17 23.60
CA GLU A 604 36.36 -5.69 24.46
C GLU A 604 36.83 -5.32 25.88
N ASP A 605 37.74 -6.10 26.48
CA ASP A 605 38.08 -5.94 27.91
C ASP A 605 39.04 -4.78 28.22
N ILE A 606 39.75 -4.24 27.21
CA ILE A 606 40.67 -3.10 27.39
C ILE A 606 39.92 -1.76 27.26
N LEU A 607 38.76 -1.76 26.59
CA LEU A 607 38.04 -0.53 26.27
C LEU A 607 37.29 0.05 27.47
N TRP A 608 36.80 -0.79 28.36
CA TRP A 608 35.87 -0.35 29.41
C TRP A 608 36.56 0.48 30.50
N GLU A 609 37.76 0.09 30.94
CA GLU A 609 38.47 0.80 32.02
C GLU A 609 39.15 2.11 31.56
N THR A 610 39.36 2.30 30.27
CA THR A 610 40.14 3.44 29.75
C THR A 610 39.27 4.67 29.41
N ILE A 611 37.95 4.50 29.28
CA ILE A 611 37.09 5.46 28.57
C ILE A 611 36.10 6.20 29.48
N GLU A 612 35.70 5.62 30.60
CA GLU A 612 34.57 6.15 31.38
C GLU A 612 34.87 7.51 32.05
N GLU A 613 36.04 7.64 32.68
CA GLU A 613 36.37 8.83 33.48
C GLU A 613 36.71 10.09 32.65
N PRO A 614 37.49 10.01 31.56
CA PRO A 614 37.74 11.18 30.71
C PRO A 614 36.46 11.72 30.02
N LEU A 615 35.48 10.83 29.77
CA LEU A 615 34.22 11.19 29.13
C LEU A 615 33.29 11.94 30.09
N LYS A 616 33.23 11.53 31.36
CA LYS A 616 32.51 12.26 32.42
C LYS A 616 33.08 13.66 32.61
N GLU A 617 34.41 13.80 32.58
CA GLU A 617 35.09 15.08 32.76
C GLU A 617 34.82 16.05 31.59
N ALA A 618 34.88 15.57 30.34
CA ALA A 618 34.65 16.38 29.15
C ALA A 618 33.19 16.85 29.02
N VAL A 619 32.23 15.99 29.36
CA VAL A 619 30.80 16.35 29.34
C VAL A 619 30.47 17.33 30.47
N GLY A 620 31.04 17.13 31.66
CA GLY A 620 30.91 18.07 32.78
C GLY A 620 31.43 19.48 32.44
N ALA A 621 32.54 19.57 31.70
CA ALA A 621 33.09 20.85 31.27
C ALA A 621 32.17 21.61 30.28
N ILE A 622 31.59 20.91 29.30
CA ILE A 622 30.71 21.49 28.28
C ILE A 622 29.39 21.96 28.89
N VAL A 623 28.81 21.18 29.82
CA VAL A 623 27.56 21.55 30.50
C VAL A 623 27.76 22.78 31.38
N LYS A 624 28.90 22.89 32.05
CA LYS A 624 29.27 24.05 32.87
C LYS A 624 29.46 25.32 32.04
N ASP A 625 29.93 25.18 30.80
CA ASP A 625 30.16 26.29 29.87
C ASP A 625 28.86 26.78 29.21
N VAL A 626 27.91 25.86 28.95
CA VAL A 626 26.64 26.18 28.27
C VAL A 626 25.57 26.71 29.23
N LEU A 627 25.53 26.24 30.48
CA LEU A 627 24.45 26.59 31.42
C LEU A 627 24.84 27.69 32.42
N GLY A 628 26.13 28.03 32.54
CA GLY A 628 26.59 28.99 33.54
C GLY A 628 26.31 28.56 34.99
N SER A 629 26.68 29.38 35.97
CA SER A 629 26.56 29.08 37.41
C SER A 629 25.15 29.13 38.00
N ALA A 630 24.11 29.17 37.16
CA ALA A 630 22.72 29.27 37.62
C ALA A 630 21.88 28.12 37.05
N VAL A 631 21.75 27.06 37.85
CA VAL A 631 20.53 26.24 38.10
C VAL A 631 20.99 24.83 38.53
N PRO A 632 21.08 24.55 39.84
CA PRO A 632 21.47 23.23 40.36
C PRO A 632 20.49 22.09 40.01
N ASP A 633 19.22 22.40 39.74
CA ASP A 633 18.17 21.38 39.61
C ASP A 633 18.14 20.66 38.25
N ALA A 634 18.75 21.23 37.21
CA ALA A 634 18.80 20.60 35.88
C ALA A 634 19.83 19.45 35.81
N MET A 635 20.88 19.51 36.65
CA MET A 635 21.91 18.48 36.69
C MET A 635 21.39 17.19 37.35
N SER A 636 20.56 17.31 38.39
CA SER A 636 19.88 16.19 39.05
C SER A 636 18.90 15.47 38.12
N LEU A 637 18.19 16.22 37.27
CA LEU A 637 17.25 15.64 36.29
C LEU A 637 17.98 14.91 35.15
N PHE A 638 19.18 15.39 34.78
CA PHE A 638 19.98 14.80 33.71
C PHE A 638 20.76 13.56 34.16
N ILE A 639 21.27 13.55 35.40
CA ILE A 639 21.87 12.35 36.01
C ILE A 639 20.80 11.25 36.17
N TYR A 640 19.59 11.61 36.62
CA TYR A 640 18.46 10.67 36.67
C TYR A 640 18.08 10.13 35.28
N PHE A 641 18.23 10.94 34.23
CA PHE A 641 17.97 10.52 32.85
C PHE A 641 19.05 9.58 32.29
N LEU A 642 20.31 9.72 32.72
CA LEU A 642 21.42 8.84 32.34
C LEU A 642 21.46 7.53 33.13
N GLU A 643 20.86 7.46 34.32
CA GLU A 643 20.71 6.22 35.09
C GLU A 643 19.51 5.37 34.62
N VAL A 644 18.57 5.97 33.87
CA VAL A 644 17.37 5.31 33.33
C VAL A 644 17.57 4.79 31.89
N VAL A 645 18.52 5.36 31.15
CA VAL A 645 18.96 4.93 29.81
C VAL A 645 20.09 3.93 29.95
#